data_AF-A0A136IXX9-F1
#
_entry.id   AF-A0A136IXX9-F1
#
_cell.length_a   1.000
_cell.length_b   1.000
_cell.length_c   1.000
_cell.angle_alpha   90.00
_cell.angle_beta   90.00
_cell.angle_gamma   90.00
#
_symmetry.space_group_name_H-M   'P 1'
#
loop_
_entity.id
_entity.type
_entity.pdbx_description
1 polymer ?
#
loop_
_entity_poly.entity_id
_entity_poly.type
_entity_poly.pdbx_seq_one_letter_code
_entity_poly.pdbx_strand_id
1 'polypeptide(L)'
;MNTPNNRCLQGCASKTETPAVVYFPAGTYLISSSIVTPYYTKMIGDPNNRPVLKATANFAGFGLIDGNPYFTEKPNWVPVNVFFREVRNFVLDTTAIPANKAATGMHWPTSQATSLYNLKFVMPRTSDVVHVGLFIEEGSGGFMSDLEFQGGESCASMGNQQYTMRNLKFTGCKIAINQLWNWGWTYIGLSINDCGTGIKMDNSDVGSVTILDSTITNTPTFIQSKYTVNGTPDTQGSVIMENIKFQNVGTGIAGPNGAILAGGTRTVGAWGQGHQVLGTAGATELQGDITPNSRPAALLNGNNYYQKSKPQYESLQASDFLSARSLGARGDGVTDDTAAIQALINQAAAGNKVVYLDYGLYVVRSTINIPAGTRIVGETYPVILGSGSFFQNQDAPQPVFKIGSQSGVAGRVEFSDFIVSTKGPAAGAILVEYNLVAPAGNPSGFWDFHTRIGGFSGSEFMIPQCAKVVGSSNIDPKCIAAYMAVHATKQSSGLYMENTWIWVADHDIEDATNAQITIFAGRGIFIESTAGSFWLVGGAAEHFHLYNYQFAGTKNIFGSMLQTETPYYQPTPNAVQPFKVNTSLRDPDFVASCQGVSGNCANAWGLRIIDSSDIFIYGAGLYSFFNNYSTTCNLIANGANCQSRMVSLEGSIKNVNIFDLSTIGTSDMITRDGRGLTRNSDNFNTYASNVIMYRSG
;
A
#
# COMPACT_ATOMS: atom_id res chain seq x y z
N MET A 1 13.49 -5.38 29.63
CA MET A 1 14.94 -5.23 29.38
C MET A 1 15.29 -6.06 28.15
N ASN A 2 15.62 -5.41 27.02
CA ASN A 2 15.98 -6.10 25.79
C ASN A 2 17.50 -6.32 25.77
N THR A 3 17.95 -7.57 25.89
CA THR A 3 19.32 -7.98 25.50
C THR A 3 19.36 -8.25 23.99
N PRO A 4 20.53 -8.30 23.34
CA PRO A 4 20.67 -8.52 21.89
C PRO A 4 19.95 -9.77 21.32
N ASN A 5 19.68 -10.78 22.15
CA ASN A 5 18.92 -11.99 21.80
C ASN A 5 17.40 -11.87 22.00
N ASN A 6 16.88 -10.71 22.42
CA ASN A 6 15.45 -10.51 22.62
C ASN A 6 14.83 -9.84 21.39
N ARG A 7 13.60 -10.21 21.06
CA ARG A 7 12.82 -9.58 20.00
C ARG A 7 12.54 -8.10 20.32
N CYS A 8 12.23 -7.30 19.30
CA CYS A 8 11.86 -5.91 19.49
C CYS A 8 10.48 -5.78 20.16
N LEU A 9 10.50 -5.53 21.47
CA LEU A 9 9.36 -5.41 22.39
C LEU A 9 9.30 -3.97 22.96
N GLN A 10 8.81 -3.80 24.19
CA GLN A 10 8.77 -2.52 24.89
C GLN A 10 10.13 -1.81 24.87
N GLY A 11 10.11 -0.53 24.49
CA GLY A 11 11.30 0.34 24.45
C GLY A 11 12.26 0.09 23.29
N CYS A 12 11.95 -0.81 22.37
CA CYS A 12 12.62 -0.93 21.07
C CYS A 12 11.81 -0.15 20.02
N ALA A 13 12.44 0.75 19.26
CA ALA A 13 11.74 1.60 18.30
C ALA A 13 11.34 0.85 17.02
N SER A 14 12.25 0.06 16.46
CA SER A 14 12.02 -0.88 15.35
C SER A 14 13.23 -1.82 15.22
N LYS A 15 13.09 -2.91 14.43
CA LYS A 15 14.20 -3.85 14.18
C LYS A 15 13.91 -4.77 12.98
N THR A 16 14.88 -5.02 12.10
CA THR A 16 14.72 -6.02 11.02
C THR A 16 15.43 -7.35 11.25
N GLU A 17 16.35 -7.40 12.22
CA GLU A 17 17.17 -8.59 12.50
C GLU A 17 16.47 -9.66 13.38
N THR A 18 15.25 -9.40 13.85
CA THR A 18 14.54 -10.30 14.80
C THR A 18 13.13 -10.70 14.33
N PRO A 19 12.95 -11.08 13.05
CA PRO A 19 11.63 -11.46 12.58
C PRO A 19 11.21 -12.79 13.19
N ALA A 20 9.90 -13.02 13.23
CA ALA A 20 9.36 -14.29 13.69
C ALA A 20 8.14 -14.71 12.87
N VAL A 21 8.10 -16.00 12.55
CA VAL A 21 6.87 -16.69 12.16
C VAL A 21 6.38 -17.45 13.39
N VAL A 22 5.16 -17.13 13.84
CA VAL A 22 4.48 -17.85 14.91
C VAL A 22 3.32 -18.62 14.29
N TYR A 23 3.49 -19.93 14.16
CA TYR A 23 2.50 -20.81 13.56
C TYR A 23 1.55 -21.40 14.61
N PHE A 24 0.26 -21.43 14.29
CA PHE A 24 -0.80 -21.97 15.15
C PHE A 24 -1.49 -23.12 14.40
N PRO A 25 -1.23 -24.38 14.80
CA PRO A 25 -2.01 -25.51 14.33
C PRO A 25 -3.50 -25.33 14.63
N ALA A 26 -4.34 -26.04 13.88
CA ALA A 26 -5.77 -26.10 14.13
C ALA A 26 -6.10 -26.42 15.60
N GLY A 27 -7.06 -25.70 16.16
CA GLY A 27 -7.47 -25.89 17.55
C GLY A 27 -8.16 -24.66 18.14
N THR A 28 -8.58 -24.77 19.39
CA THR A 28 -9.10 -23.64 20.17
C THR A 28 -8.12 -23.29 21.28
N TYR A 29 -7.59 -22.08 21.21
CA TYR A 29 -6.64 -21.53 22.16
C TYR A 29 -7.42 -20.60 23.10
N LEU A 30 -7.65 -21.07 24.33
CA LEU A 30 -8.30 -20.29 25.36
C LEU A 30 -7.30 -19.28 25.95
N ILE A 31 -7.62 -18.00 25.87
CA ILE A 31 -6.75 -16.91 26.33
C ILE A 31 -7.46 -16.02 27.35
N SER A 32 -6.73 -15.61 28.38
CA SER A 32 -7.22 -14.69 29.43
C SER A 32 -6.58 -13.31 29.37
N SER A 33 -5.64 -13.09 28.45
CA SER A 33 -4.99 -11.80 28.21
C SER A 33 -4.55 -11.65 26.75
N SER A 34 -4.25 -10.42 26.34
CA SER A 34 -3.80 -10.09 24.98
C SER A 34 -2.57 -10.90 24.56
N ILE A 35 -2.57 -11.38 23.32
CA ILE A 35 -1.37 -11.82 22.62
C ILE A 35 -0.71 -10.56 22.05
N VAL A 36 0.38 -10.12 22.67
CA VAL A 36 1.18 -8.99 22.16
C VAL A 36 2.04 -9.50 21.01
N THR A 37 1.98 -8.80 19.88
CA THR A 37 2.85 -9.09 18.73
C THR A 37 4.09 -8.20 18.78
N PRO A 38 5.32 -8.76 18.90
CA PRO A 38 6.53 -7.96 18.79
C PRO A 38 6.72 -7.43 17.35
N TYR A 39 7.63 -6.48 17.17
CA TYR A 39 7.95 -5.93 15.83
C TYR A 39 8.39 -7.04 14.87
N TYR A 40 8.03 -6.91 13.59
CA TYR A 40 8.40 -7.88 12.54
C TYR A 40 7.88 -9.32 12.80
N THR A 41 6.62 -9.46 13.26
CA THR A 41 5.99 -10.78 13.49
C THR A 41 4.97 -11.10 12.41
N LYS A 42 4.99 -12.34 11.90
CA LYS A 42 3.87 -12.96 11.20
C LYS A 42 3.22 -14.00 12.11
N MET A 43 1.94 -13.83 12.42
CA MET A 43 1.13 -14.87 13.06
C MET A 43 0.33 -15.61 11.99
N ILE A 44 0.53 -16.92 11.90
CA ILE A 44 -0.04 -17.73 10.82
C ILE A 44 -0.83 -18.87 11.45
N GLY A 45 -2.15 -18.83 11.34
CA GLY A 45 -2.99 -19.97 11.62
C GLY A 45 -2.97 -20.99 10.48
N ASP A 46 -3.30 -22.24 10.79
CA ASP A 46 -3.57 -23.27 9.80
C ASP A 46 -4.68 -22.79 8.82
N PRO A 47 -4.38 -22.66 7.51
CA PRO A 47 -5.35 -22.16 6.53
C PRO A 47 -6.44 -23.19 6.19
N ASN A 48 -6.19 -24.49 6.38
CA ASN A 48 -7.15 -25.55 6.12
C ASN A 48 -8.17 -25.70 7.26
N ASN A 49 -7.78 -25.35 8.49
CA ASN A 49 -8.66 -25.33 9.65
C ASN A 49 -8.25 -24.22 10.62
N ARG A 50 -8.82 -23.02 10.40
CA ARG A 50 -8.47 -21.79 11.12
C ARG A 50 -8.52 -22.00 12.65
N PRO A 51 -7.40 -21.83 13.37
CA PRO A 51 -7.42 -21.83 14.83
C PRO A 51 -8.31 -20.73 15.40
N VAL A 52 -8.96 -21.04 16.52
CA VAL A 52 -9.83 -20.12 17.26
C VAL A 52 -9.06 -19.55 18.45
N LEU A 53 -8.88 -18.24 18.49
CA LEU A 53 -8.46 -17.51 19.68
C LEU A 53 -9.72 -17.17 20.48
N LYS A 54 -9.95 -17.92 21.55
CA LYS A 54 -11.17 -17.81 22.38
C LYS A 54 -10.88 -17.05 23.65
N ALA A 55 -11.57 -15.93 23.87
CA ALA A 55 -11.49 -15.23 25.13
C ALA A 55 -12.10 -16.05 26.28
N THR A 56 -11.49 -16.02 27.47
CA THR A 56 -12.18 -16.37 28.72
C THR A 56 -13.22 -15.30 29.08
N ALA A 57 -14.20 -15.63 29.93
CA ALA A 57 -15.22 -14.66 30.36
C ALA A 57 -14.66 -13.47 31.16
N ASN A 58 -13.50 -13.65 31.81
CA ASN A 58 -12.79 -12.63 32.58
C ASN A 58 -11.51 -12.17 31.85
N PHE A 59 -11.48 -12.23 30.52
CA PHE A 59 -10.35 -11.76 29.72
C PHE A 59 -9.95 -10.33 30.11
N ALA A 60 -8.65 -10.09 30.29
CA ALA A 60 -8.08 -8.81 30.65
C ALA A 60 -6.99 -8.43 29.64
N GLY A 61 -7.26 -7.41 28.83
CA GLY A 61 -6.36 -6.93 27.79
C GLY A 61 -7.06 -5.97 26.85
N PHE A 62 -6.30 -5.30 25.98
CA PHE A 62 -6.85 -4.31 25.06
C PHE A 62 -7.64 -4.99 23.92
N GLY A 63 -7.04 -5.99 23.28
CA GLY A 63 -7.69 -6.89 22.32
C GLY A 63 -7.13 -8.31 22.40
N LEU A 64 -7.79 -9.30 21.80
CA LEU A 64 -7.28 -10.70 21.81
C LEU A 64 -5.89 -10.77 21.19
N ILE A 65 -5.69 -10.04 20.10
CA ILE A 65 -4.36 -9.70 19.56
C ILE A 65 -4.15 -8.20 19.77
N ASP A 66 -3.00 -7.85 20.36
CA ASP A 66 -2.56 -6.48 20.54
C ASP A 66 -1.31 -6.21 19.67
N GLY A 67 -1.54 -5.45 18.60
CA GLY A 67 -0.54 -5.06 17.62
C GLY A 67 0.48 -4.05 18.16
N ASN A 68 0.07 -3.20 19.10
CA ASN A 68 0.89 -2.10 19.60
C ASN A 68 0.44 -1.66 21.00
N PRO A 69 0.90 -2.37 22.06
CA PRO A 69 0.37 -2.17 23.40
C PRO A 69 0.63 -0.76 23.92
N TYR A 70 -0.23 -0.31 24.82
CA TYR A 70 -0.05 0.93 25.57
C TYR A 70 0.73 0.65 26.87
N PHE A 71 1.91 1.27 27.00
CA PHE A 71 2.65 1.33 28.27
C PHE A 71 2.68 2.76 28.85
N THR A 72 2.24 3.73 28.06
CA THR A 72 2.02 5.13 28.41
C THR A 72 0.71 5.58 27.78
N GLU A 73 0.45 6.89 27.71
CA GLU A 73 -0.67 7.46 26.95
C GLU A 73 -0.55 7.26 25.43
N LYS A 74 0.63 6.85 24.93
CA LYS A 74 0.88 6.58 23.50
C LYS A 74 1.12 5.08 23.27
N PRO A 75 0.84 4.59 22.04
CA PRO A 75 1.24 3.24 21.65
C PRO A 75 2.75 3.02 21.82
N ASN A 76 3.16 1.79 22.13
CA ASN A 76 4.55 1.43 22.39
C ASN A 76 5.49 1.79 21.24
N TRP A 77 5.06 1.53 20.01
CA TRP A 77 5.73 1.97 18.79
C TRP A 77 5.01 3.15 18.19
N VAL A 78 5.75 4.09 17.60
CA VAL A 78 5.17 5.15 16.76
C VAL A 78 4.40 4.47 15.61
N PRO A 79 3.06 4.61 15.51
CA PRO A 79 2.26 3.82 14.59
C PRO A 79 2.71 3.93 13.13
N VAL A 80 3.15 5.13 12.71
CA VAL A 80 3.65 5.37 11.34
C VAL A 80 4.92 4.59 11.01
N ASN A 81 5.61 4.01 12.00
CA ASN A 81 6.82 3.20 11.83
C ASN A 81 6.61 1.70 12.14
N VAL A 82 5.36 1.21 12.22
CA VAL A 82 5.09 -0.21 12.52
C VAL A 82 4.92 -1.00 11.22
N PHE A 83 6.03 -1.56 10.72
CA PHE A 83 6.12 -2.26 9.43
C PHE A 83 6.26 -3.79 9.57
N PHE A 84 6.15 -4.50 8.45
CA PHE A 84 6.53 -5.92 8.27
C PHE A 84 5.79 -6.91 9.18
N ARG A 85 4.47 -6.75 9.31
CA ARG A 85 3.62 -7.59 10.18
C ARG A 85 2.49 -8.24 9.41
N GLU A 86 2.19 -9.48 9.76
CA GLU A 86 1.04 -10.20 9.18
C GLU A 86 0.28 -10.92 10.28
N VAL A 87 -1.06 -10.94 10.19
CA VAL A 87 -1.89 -11.91 10.89
C VAL A 87 -2.83 -12.56 9.89
N ARG A 88 -2.77 -13.88 9.78
CA ARG A 88 -3.62 -14.62 8.84
C ARG A 88 -4.19 -15.91 9.38
N ASN A 89 -5.39 -16.26 8.88
CA ASN A 89 -6.09 -17.54 9.14
C ASN A 89 -6.54 -17.77 10.59
N PHE A 90 -7.17 -16.79 11.24
CA PHE A 90 -7.70 -16.97 12.61
C PHE A 90 -9.20 -16.73 12.68
N VAL A 91 -9.83 -17.37 13.68
CA VAL A 91 -11.10 -16.92 14.24
C VAL A 91 -10.81 -16.24 15.58
N LEU A 92 -11.22 -14.99 15.74
CA LEU A 92 -11.13 -14.22 16.98
C LEU A 92 -12.52 -14.18 17.62
N ASP A 93 -12.69 -14.86 18.76
CA ASP A 93 -13.99 -15.06 19.39
C ASP A 93 -14.05 -14.43 20.79
N THR A 94 -14.82 -13.35 20.90
CA THR A 94 -15.04 -12.60 22.15
C THR A 94 -16.35 -12.96 22.83
N THR A 95 -17.14 -13.91 22.32
CA THR A 95 -18.52 -14.17 22.78
C THR A 95 -18.65 -14.68 24.22
N ALA A 96 -17.56 -15.11 24.84
CA ALA A 96 -17.55 -15.48 26.26
C ALA A 96 -17.46 -14.25 27.19
N ILE A 97 -16.98 -13.12 26.70
CA ILE A 97 -16.97 -11.85 27.44
C ILE A 97 -18.42 -11.32 27.45
N PRO A 98 -18.97 -10.89 28.61
CA PRO A 98 -20.31 -10.32 28.68
C PRO A 98 -20.51 -9.17 27.71
N ALA A 99 -21.61 -9.16 26.96
CA ALA A 99 -21.83 -8.24 25.85
C ALA A 99 -21.73 -6.76 26.23
N ASN A 100 -22.18 -6.40 27.44
CA ASN A 100 -22.13 -5.05 27.99
C ASN A 100 -20.76 -4.63 28.56
N LYS A 101 -19.73 -5.49 28.46
CA LYS A 101 -18.35 -5.17 28.80
C LYS A 101 -17.56 -4.92 27.52
N ALA A 102 -16.74 -3.88 27.52
CA ALA A 102 -15.89 -3.58 26.39
C ALA A 102 -14.93 -4.75 26.11
N ALA A 103 -14.83 -5.13 24.83
CA ALA A 103 -13.92 -6.16 24.36
C ALA A 103 -13.53 -5.86 22.90
N THR A 104 -12.28 -6.08 22.56
CA THR A 104 -11.77 -5.91 21.21
C THR A 104 -11.25 -7.24 20.67
N GLY A 105 -11.61 -7.60 19.44
CA GLY A 105 -11.01 -8.75 18.76
C GLY A 105 -9.53 -8.50 18.49
N MET A 106 -9.21 -7.41 17.80
CA MET A 106 -7.84 -7.07 17.43
C MET A 106 -7.59 -5.56 17.48
N HIS A 107 -6.44 -5.19 18.03
CA HIS A 107 -5.88 -3.84 18.00
C HIS A 107 -4.72 -3.79 16.99
N TRP A 108 -4.82 -2.94 15.97
CA TRP A 108 -3.92 -2.99 14.81
C TRP A 108 -3.47 -1.62 14.26
N PRO A 109 -2.86 -0.74 15.08
CA PRO A 109 -2.26 0.50 14.59
C PRO A 109 -0.91 0.17 13.92
N THR A 110 -0.93 0.10 12.59
CA THR A 110 0.21 -0.29 11.76
C THR A 110 0.41 0.62 10.54
N SER A 111 1.50 0.36 9.82
CA SER A 111 1.91 1.05 8.61
C SER A 111 2.03 0.15 7.38
N GLN A 112 2.75 0.58 6.34
CA GLN A 112 3.05 -0.15 5.12
C GLN A 112 3.70 -1.53 5.39
N ALA A 113 3.64 -2.41 4.39
CA ALA A 113 4.08 -3.81 4.48
C ALA A 113 3.47 -4.55 5.69
N THR A 114 2.23 -4.22 6.02
CA THR A 114 1.43 -4.98 6.98
C THR A 114 0.16 -5.49 6.35
N SER A 115 -0.30 -6.65 6.80
CA SER A 115 -1.47 -7.31 6.23
C SER A 115 -2.28 -8.11 7.23
N LEU A 116 -3.60 -8.09 7.04
CA LEU A 116 -4.54 -9.04 7.62
C LEU A 116 -5.19 -9.85 6.50
N TYR A 117 -5.15 -11.18 6.60
CA TYR A 117 -5.76 -12.09 5.62
C TYR A 117 -6.62 -13.16 6.28
N ASN A 118 -7.78 -13.45 5.70
CA ASN A 118 -8.59 -14.63 6.07
C ASN A 118 -8.93 -14.70 7.57
N LEU A 119 -9.31 -13.57 8.17
CA LEU A 119 -9.69 -13.51 9.59
C LEU A 119 -11.20 -13.50 9.76
N LYS A 120 -11.68 -14.10 10.86
CA LYS A 120 -13.08 -14.04 11.26
C LYS A 120 -13.24 -13.52 12.68
N PHE A 121 -14.02 -12.47 12.86
CA PHE A 121 -14.33 -11.87 14.14
C PHE A 121 -15.75 -12.29 14.57
N VAL A 122 -15.86 -12.92 15.73
CA VAL A 122 -17.14 -13.42 16.27
C VAL A 122 -17.43 -12.74 17.61
N MET A 123 -18.52 -11.98 17.63
CA MET A 123 -18.94 -11.14 18.75
C MET A 123 -20.43 -11.36 19.08
N PRO A 124 -20.88 -11.01 20.31
CA PRO A 124 -22.30 -11.04 20.67
C PRO A 124 -23.17 -10.16 19.76
N ARG A 125 -24.46 -10.47 19.64
CA ARG A 125 -25.45 -9.73 18.82
C ARG A 125 -26.59 -9.11 19.64
N THR A 126 -26.43 -9.05 20.96
CA THR A 126 -27.45 -8.50 21.85
C THR A 126 -27.53 -6.98 21.71
N SER A 127 -28.66 -6.39 22.10
CA SER A 127 -28.87 -4.93 21.98
C SER A 127 -27.93 -4.11 22.86
N ASP A 128 -27.43 -4.69 23.96
CA ASP A 128 -26.47 -4.10 24.90
C ASP A 128 -24.99 -4.36 24.54
N VAL A 129 -24.71 -5.02 23.41
CA VAL A 129 -23.32 -5.31 23.01
C VAL A 129 -22.51 -4.02 22.80
N VAL A 130 -21.29 -4.00 23.33
CA VAL A 130 -20.29 -2.92 23.16
C VAL A 130 -18.95 -3.42 22.59
N HIS A 131 -18.90 -4.66 22.09
CA HIS A 131 -17.68 -5.26 21.53
C HIS A 131 -17.29 -4.62 20.19
N VAL A 132 -15.97 -4.55 19.93
CA VAL A 132 -15.37 -4.09 18.67
C VAL A 132 -14.58 -5.24 18.04
N GLY A 133 -14.75 -5.48 16.73
CA GLY A 133 -14.02 -6.55 16.06
C GLY A 133 -12.56 -6.15 15.84
N LEU A 134 -12.35 -5.14 15.01
CA LEU A 134 -11.05 -4.54 14.69
C LEU A 134 -11.01 -3.08 15.15
N PHE A 135 -9.99 -2.72 15.91
CA PHE A 135 -9.75 -1.34 16.35
C PHE A 135 -8.41 -0.83 15.83
N ILE A 136 -8.44 0.34 15.19
CA ILE A 136 -7.28 1.06 14.68
C ILE A 136 -7.54 2.54 14.97
N GLU A 137 -6.66 3.18 15.72
CA GLU A 137 -6.79 4.58 16.09
C GLU A 137 -5.79 5.48 15.36
N GLU A 138 -4.68 4.91 14.86
CA GLU A 138 -3.65 5.64 14.12
C GLU A 138 -2.79 4.69 13.25
N GLY A 139 -1.99 5.26 12.34
CA GLY A 139 -0.99 4.55 11.53
C GLY A 139 -0.84 5.16 10.13
N SER A 140 -0.01 4.53 9.28
CA SER A 140 0.16 4.84 7.85
C SER A 140 -0.05 3.59 7.01
N GLY A 141 -1.27 3.08 7.13
CA GLY A 141 -1.68 1.74 6.86
C GLY A 141 -1.60 1.31 5.41
N GLY A 142 -1.57 -0.01 5.31
CA GLY A 142 -1.37 -0.77 4.09
C GLY A 142 -2.63 -1.52 3.69
N PHE A 143 -2.60 -2.84 3.78
CA PHE A 143 -3.56 -3.69 3.07
C PHE A 143 -4.27 -4.70 4.00
N MET A 144 -5.54 -4.99 3.72
CA MET A 144 -6.27 -6.08 4.37
C MET A 144 -7.22 -6.74 3.37
N SER A 145 -7.35 -8.06 3.44
CA SER A 145 -8.37 -8.74 2.67
C SER A 145 -8.96 -9.99 3.32
N ASP A 146 -10.10 -10.40 2.81
CA ASP A 146 -10.79 -11.63 3.18
C ASP A 146 -11.15 -11.67 4.68
N LEU A 147 -11.74 -10.58 5.19
CA LEU A 147 -12.13 -10.48 6.59
C LEU A 147 -13.64 -10.68 6.77
N GLU A 148 -14.03 -11.48 7.75
CA GLU A 148 -15.42 -11.74 8.12
C GLU A 148 -15.71 -11.20 9.52
N PHE A 149 -16.82 -10.48 9.70
CA PHE A 149 -17.24 -9.94 10.99
C PHE A 149 -18.68 -10.34 11.30
N GLN A 150 -18.94 -10.78 12.53
CA GLN A 150 -20.24 -11.23 13.00
C GLN A 150 -20.59 -10.63 14.36
N GLY A 151 -21.65 -9.81 14.41
CA GLY A 151 -22.10 -9.15 15.65
C GLY A 151 -21.23 -7.96 16.07
N GLY A 152 -21.41 -7.49 17.31
CA GLY A 152 -20.68 -6.36 17.88
C GLY A 152 -21.37 -5.01 17.71
N GLU A 153 -20.89 -4.03 18.50
CA GLU A 153 -21.28 -2.63 18.37
C GLU A 153 -20.71 -2.04 17.09
N SER A 154 -19.39 -2.18 16.92
CA SER A 154 -18.71 -1.88 15.68
C SER A 154 -17.96 -3.11 15.21
N CYS A 155 -18.23 -3.58 13.99
CA CYS A 155 -17.44 -4.66 13.43
C CYS A 155 -16.00 -4.22 13.18
N ALA A 156 -15.80 -3.02 12.66
CA ALA A 156 -14.50 -2.35 12.63
C ALA A 156 -14.65 -0.87 13.03
N SER A 157 -13.74 -0.37 13.87
CA SER A 157 -13.64 1.04 14.24
C SER A 157 -12.23 1.52 13.96
N MET A 158 -12.05 2.32 12.91
CA MET A 158 -10.75 2.49 12.27
C MET A 158 -10.45 3.94 11.91
N GLY A 159 -9.25 4.38 12.24
CA GLY A 159 -8.66 5.68 11.91
C GLY A 159 -7.20 5.51 11.54
N ASN A 160 -6.81 6.04 10.39
CA ASN A 160 -5.48 5.87 9.82
C ASN A 160 -5.30 6.88 8.68
N GLN A 161 -4.06 7.27 8.36
CA GLN A 161 -3.79 8.15 7.22
C GLN A 161 -4.45 7.63 5.94
N GLN A 162 -4.17 6.37 5.61
CA GLN A 162 -4.69 5.72 4.43
C GLN A 162 -4.77 4.21 4.54
N TYR A 163 -5.59 3.58 3.71
CA TYR A 163 -5.69 2.11 3.68
C TYR A 163 -6.37 1.59 2.42
N THR A 164 -6.05 0.36 2.02
CA THR A 164 -6.82 -0.41 1.04
C THR A 164 -7.37 -1.70 1.65
N MET A 165 -8.67 -1.91 1.55
CA MET A 165 -9.37 -3.05 2.13
C MET A 165 -10.24 -3.75 1.09
N ARG A 166 -10.09 -5.07 0.96
CA ARG A 166 -10.75 -5.83 -0.10
C ARG A 166 -11.43 -7.10 0.39
N ASN A 167 -12.64 -7.39 -0.12
CA ASN A 167 -13.41 -8.59 0.22
C ASN A 167 -13.70 -8.70 1.73
N LEU A 168 -14.41 -7.70 2.27
CA LEU A 168 -14.79 -7.66 3.68
C LEU A 168 -16.29 -8.00 3.81
N LYS A 169 -16.61 -8.93 4.70
CA LYS A 169 -17.98 -9.37 4.97
C LYS A 169 -18.41 -9.00 6.37
N PHE A 170 -19.53 -8.31 6.48
CA PHE A 170 -20.12 -7.86 7.73
C PHE A 170 -21.52 -8.47 7.88
N THR A 171 -21.85 -8.98 9.07
CA THR A 171 -23.16 -9.58 9.33
C THR A 171 -23.65 -9.28 10.74
N GLY A 172 -24.78 -8.57 10.82
CA GLY A 172 -25.47 -8.34 12.10
C GLY A 172 -24.75 -7.41 13.07
N CYS A 173 -23.92 -6.49 12.55
CA CYS A 173 -23.26 -5.46 13.35
C CYS A 173 -24.22 -4.29 13.58
N LYS A 174 -24.16 -3.57 14.72
CA LYS A 174 -24.87 -2.28 14.81
C LYS A 174 -24.28 -1.29 13.81
N ILE A 175 -22.95 -1.20 13.76
CA ILE A 175 -22.18 -0.45 12.76
C ILE A 175 -21.18 -1.40 12.10
N ALA A 176 -21.20 -1.53 10.77
CA ALA A 176 -20.25 -2.39 10.08
C ALA A 176 -18.83 -1.76 10.13
N ILE A 177 -18.72 -0.50 9.72
CA ILE A 177 -17.49 0.29 9.74
C ILE A 177 -17.77 1.64 10.42
N ASN A 178 -17.09 1.89 11.53
CA ASN A 178 -17.01 3.20 12.18
C ASN A 178 -15.69 3.87 11.77
N GLN A 179 -15.74 4.76 10.78
CA GLN A 179 -14.57 5.49 10.30
C GLN A 179 -14.27 6.65 11.27
N LEU A 180 -13.20 6.52 12.04
CA LEU A 180 -12.81 7.48 13.06
C LEU A 180 -12.19 8.73 12.45
N TRP A 181 -11.20 8.55 11.57
CA TRP A 181 -10.54 9.60 10.81
C TRP A 181 -9.81 8.98 9.61
N ASN A 182 -9.47 9.78 8.59
CA ASN A 182 -8.49 9.41 7.56
C ASN A 182 -8.08 10.61 6.70
N TRP A 183 -7.12 10.39 5.80
CA TRP A 183 -6.89 11.27 4.65
C TRP A 183 -7.52 10.72 3.37
N GLY A 184 -7.57 9.40 3.22
CA GLY A 184 -8.36 8.70 2.20
C GLY A 184 -8.31 7.19 2.37
N TRP A 185 -9.38 6.48 1.98
CA TRP A 185 -9.51 5.04 2.25
C TRP A 185 -10.28 4.34 1.14
N THR A 186 -9.73 3.25 0.60
CA THR A 186 -10.41 2.50 -0.47
C THR A 186 -10.91 1.14 0.01
N TYR A 187 -12.21 0.90 -0.22
CA TYR A 187 -12.90 -0.35 0.01
C TYR A 187 -13.32 -0.99 -1.31
N ILE A 188 -13.00 -2.27 -1.50
CA ILE A 188 -13.32 -3.01 -2.73
C ILE A 188 -14.02 -4.31 -2.34
N GLY A 189 -15.22 -4.56 -2.87
CA GLY A 189 -15.91 -5.82 -2.62
C GLY A 189 -16.46 -5.97 -1.19
N LEU A 190 -17.07 -4.91 -0.64
CA LEU A 190 -17.78 -5.03 0.65
C LEU A 190 -19.04 -5.89 0.50
N SER A 191 -19.31 -6.73 1.50
CA SER A 191 -20.59 -7.43 1.68
C SER A 191 -21.16 -7.08 3.04
N ILE A 192 -22.06 -6.11 3.09
CA ILE A 192 -22.71 -5.66 4.34
C ILE A 192 -24.12 -6.24 4.39
N ASN A 193 -24.42 -7.03 5.42
CA ASN A 193 -25.68 -7.76 5.53
C ASN A 193 -26.28 -7.59 6.93
N ASP A 194 -27.54 -7.17 7.00
CA ASP A 194 -28.31 -7.06 8.24
C ASP A 194 -27.62 -6.18 9.30
N CYS A 195 -26.90 -5.13 8.87
CA CYS A 195 -26.27 -4.17 9.77
C CYS A 195 -27.19 -2.96 10.01
N GLY A 196 -27.03 -2.26 11.14
CA GLY A 196 -27.77 -1.01 11.39
C GLY A 196 -27.31 0.12 10.47
N THR A 197 -26.00 0.41 10.52
CA THR A 197 -25.32 1.33 9.61
C THR A 197 -24.18 0.59 8.91
N GLY A 198 -24.02 0.80 7.59
CA GLY A 198 -22.88 0.29 6.84
C GLY A 198 -21.59 1.00 7.23
N ILE A 199 -21.39 2.21 6.75
CA ILE A 199 -20.24 3.06 7.05
C ILE A 199 -20.72 4.30 7.79
N LYS A 200 -20.29 4.46 9.03
CA LYS A 200 -20.45 5.69 9.79
C LYS A 200 -19.19 6.52 9.64
N MET A 201 -19.29 7.67 8.99
CA MET A 201 -18.19 8.60 8.70
C MET A 201 -18.61 10.05 8.97
N ASP A 202 -19.42 10.26 10.00
CA ASP A 202 -19.91 11.57 10.42
C ASP A 202 -19.00 12.25 11.46
N ASN A 203 -17.78 11.74 11.65
CA ASN A 203 -16.72 12.43 12.38
C ASN A 203 -16.07 13.50 11.47
N SER A 204 -15.73 14.65 12.05
CA SER A 204 -15.01 15.73 11.34
C SER A 204 -13.61 15.33 10.89
N ASP A 205 -13.00 14.31 11.46
CA ASP A 205 -11.62 13.95 11.08
C ASP A 205 -11.56 12.97 9.88
N VAL A 206 -12.70 12.60 9.29
CA VAL A 206 -12.73 11.77 8.08
C VAL A 206 -12.52 12.62 6.83
N GLY A 207 -11.45 12.33 6.10
CA GLY A 207 -11.13 13.01 4.86
C GLY A 207 -11.98 12.54 3.69
N SER A 208 -11.82 11.27 3.32
CA SER A 208 -12.46 10.71 2.13
C SER A 208 -12.59 9.17 2.16
N VAL A 209 -13.55 8.64 1.42
CA VAL A 209 -13.76 7.20 1.25
C VAL A 209 -14.12 6.84 -0.21
N THR A 210 -13.43 5.86 -0.77
CA THR A 210 -13.71 5.26 -2.07
C THR A 210 -14.29 3.86 -1.92
N ILE A 211 -15.38 3.53 -2.63
CA ILE A 211 -16.06 2.22 -2.50
C ILE A 211 -16.37 1.62 -3.86
N LEU A 212 -15.94 0.38 -4.09
CA LEU A 212 -16.11 -0.31 -5.37
C LEU A 212 -16.73 -1.69 -5.21
N ASP A 213 -17.47 -2.12 -6.23
CA ASP A 213 -17.85 -3.51 -6.47
C ASP A 213 -18.51 -4.18 -5.26
N SER A 214 -19.33 -3.43 -4.54
CA SER A 214 -19.83 -3.80 -3.21
C SER A 214 -21.32 -4.14 -3.21
N THR A 215 -21.76 -4.96 -2.26
CA THR A 215 -23.15 -5.35 -2.07
C THR A 215 -23.61 -5.06 -0.65
N ILE A 216 -24.72 -4.33 -0.54
CA ILE A 216 -25.33 -3.92 0.72
C ILE A 216 -26.75 -4.48 0.78
N THR A 217 -27.05 -5.23 1.83
CA THR A 217 -28.30 -5.97 1.98
C THR A 217 -28.94 -5.71 3.34
N ASN A 218 -30.25 -5.48 3.38
CA ASN A 218 -31.06 -5.34 4.61
C ASN A 218 -30.45 -4.36 5.63
N THR A 219 -29.95 -3.23 5.15
CA THR A 219 -29.23 -2.25 5.98
C THR A 219 -30.00 -0.93 5.95
N PRO A 220 -30.53 -0.43 7.09
CA PRO A 220 -31.30 0.81 7.13
C PRO A 220 -30.57 2.01 6.53
N THR A 221 -29.29 2.20 6.84
CA THR A 221 -28.46 3.28 6.28
C THR A 221 -27.14 2.71 5.78
N PHE A 222 -26.82 2.87 4.50
CA PHE A 222 -25.52 2.45 3.99
C PHE A 222 -24.40 3.40 4.47
N ILE A 223 -24.44 4.69 4.13
CA ILE A 223 -23.43 5.66 4.60
C ILE A 223 -24.10 6.75 5.45
N GLN A 224 -23.53 7.02 6.61
CA GLN A 224 -23.82 8.20 7.43
C GLN A 224 -22.66 9.18 7.29
N SER A 225 -22.91 10.32 6.64
CA SER A 225 -21.93 11.30 6.19
C SER A 225 -22.10 12.64 6.91
N LYS A 226 -20.98 13.34 7.16
CA LYS A 226 -20.97 14.74 7.61
C LYS A 226 -20.90 15.76 6.48
N TYR A 227 -20.64 15.33 5.25
CA TYR A 227 -20.43 16.23 4.11
C TYR A 227 -21.58 17.22 3.92
N THR A 228 -21.21 18.48 3.69
CA THR A 228 -22.12 19.56 3.31
C THR A 228 -21.53 20.32 2.14
N VAL A 229 -22.37 20.56 1.12
CA VAL A 229 -21.99 21.39 -0.04
C VAL A 229 -21.63 22.80 0.44
N ASN A 230 -20.50 23.34 -0.04
CA ASN A 230 -19.90 24.60 0.46
C ASN A 230 -19.60 24.58 1.98
N GLY A 231 -19.25 23.42 2.53
CA GLY A 231 -18.82 23.27 3.92
C GLY A 231 -17.45 23.87 4.18
N THR A 232 -17.02 23.86 5.44
CA THR A 232 -15.64 24.21 5.82
C THR A 232 -15.14 23.20 6.86
N PRO A 233 -14.05 22.45 6.59
CA PRO A 233 -13.25 22.42 5.36
C PRO A 233 -14.02 21.93 4.13
N ASP A 234 -13.68 22.48 2.96
CA ASP A 234 -14.45 22.38 1.70
C ASP A 234 -14.74 20.94 1.26
N THR A 235 -13.77 20.04 1.46
CA THR A 235 -13.84 18.66 0.92
C THR A 235 -13.95 17.59 2.01
N GLN A 236 -14.15 17.96 3.27
CA GLN A 236 -14.26 17.03 4.40
C GLN A 236 -15.39 16.01 4.22
N GLY A 237 -15.08 14.73 4.43
CA GLY A 237 -16.06 13.64 4.31
C GLY A 237 -16.43 13.33 2.86
N SER A 238 -15.54 13.56 1.90
CA SER A 238 -15.77 13.24 0.48
C SER A 238 -16.00 11.74 0.28
N VAL A 239 -16.85 11.37 -0.67
CA VAL A 239 -17.17 9.97 -0.99
C VAL A 239 -17.24 9.79 -2.48
N ILE A 240 -16.67 8.70 -3.00
CA ILE A 240 -16.93 8.25 -4.37
C ILE A 240 -17.15 6.75 -4.39
N MET A 241 -18.14 6.33 -5.17
CA MET A 241 -18.48 4.92 -5.27
C MET A 241 -18.91 4.51 -6.67
N GLU A 242 -18.64 3.26 -7.00
CA GLU A 242 -18.96 2.70 -8.31
C GLU A 242 -19.31 1.21 -8.21
N ASN A 243 -20.34 0.78 -8.96
CA ASN A 243 -20.85 -0.58 -9.00
C ASN A 243 -21.29 -1.08 -7.61
N ILE A 244 -22.25 -0.38 -7.00
CA ILE A 244 -22.77 -0.70 -5.67
C ILE A 244 -24.17 -1.29 -5.78
N LYS A 245 -24.33 -2.54 -5.35
CA LYS A 245 -25.62 -3.23 -5.35
C LYS A 245 -26.33 -3.06 -4.02
N PHE A 246 -27.49 -2.41 -4.04
CA PHE A 246 -28.41 -2.34 -2.91
C PHE A 246 -29.50 -3.40 -3.02
N GLN A 247 -29.79 -4.05 -1.90
CA GLN A 247 -30.92 -4.96 -1.73
C GLN A 247 -31.60 -4.62 -0.40
N ASN A 248 -32.80 -4.05 -0.45
CA ASN A 248 -33.52 -3.64 0.75
C ASN A 248 -32.69 -2.69 1.66
N VAL A 249 -32.08 -1.66 1.06
CA VAL A 249 -31.38 -0.59 1.78
C VAL A 249 -32.36 0.55 2.02
N GLY A 250 -32.45 1.10 3.24
CA GLY A 250 -33.36 2.23 3.51
C GLY A 250 -32.88 3.52 2.84
N THR A 251 -31.75 4.03 3.31
CA THR A 251 -31.07 5.22 2.81
C THR A 251 -29.67 4.83 2.30
N GLY A 252 -29.34 5.23 1.07
CA GLY A 252 -28.00 5.02 0.52
C GLY A 252 -26.97 5.89 1.23
N ILE A 253 -27.21 7.21 1.26
CA ILE A 253 -26.36 8.16 1.97
C ILE A 253 -27.26 9.10 2.77
N ALA A 254 -27.05 9.14 4.08
CA ALA A 254 -27.64 10.11 4.99
C ALA A 254 -26.62 11.21 5.27
N GLY A 255 -27.00 12.46 5.05
CA GLY A 255 -26.22 13.64 5.43
C GLY A 255 -26.79 14.35 6.65
N PRO A 256 -26.18 15.47 7.07
CA PRO A 256 -26.61 16.22 8.25
C PRO A 256 -28.05 16.76 8.16
N ASN A 257 -28.52 17.03 6.93
CA ASN A 257 -29.82 17.64 6.65
C ASN A 257 -30.85 16.65 6.10
N GLY A 258 -30.58 15.34 6.15
CA GLY A 258 -31.48 14.29 5.64
C GLY A 258 -30.84 13.39 4.59
N ALA A 259 -31.66 12.66 3.85
CA ALA A 259 -31.17 11.73 2.83
C ALA A 259 -30.56 12.47 1.62
N ILE A 260 -29.32 12.13 1.27
CA ILE A 260 -28.58 12.62 0.09
C ILE A 260 -28.77 11.65 -1.08
N LEU A 261 -28.70 10.35 -0.82
CA LEU A 261 -28.93 9.30 -1.83
C LEU A 261 -29.98 8.31 -1.35
N ALA A 262 -31.02 8.11 -2.15
CA ALA A 262 -32.06 7.13 -1.87
C ALA A 262 -31.51 5.69 -1.87
N GLY A 263 -32.04 4.84 -1.00
CA GLY A 263 -31.74 3.41 -0.96
C GLY A 263 -32.52 2.60 -2.03
N GLY A 264 -33.14 1.52 -1.59
CA GLY A 264 -33.96 0.59 -2.37
C GLY A 264 -33.28 -0.74 -2.68
N THR A 265 -33.82 -1.41 -3.69
CA THR A 265 -33.20 -2.59 -4.34
C THR A 265 -32.82 -2.20 -5.76
N ARG A 266 -31.57 -1.81 -5.97
CA ARG A 266 -31.06 -1.27 -7.24
C ARG A 266 -29.54 -1.37 -7.29
N THR A 267 -28.96 -1.15 -8.47
CA THR A 267 -27.52 -0.90 -8.60
C THR A 267 -27.27 0.59 -8.76
N VAL A 268 -26.41 1.16 -7.92
CA VAL A 268 -25.81 2.48 -8.13
C VAL A 268 -24.63 2.30 -9.07
N GLY A 269 -24.76 2.84 -10.28
CA GLY A 269 -23.71 2.76 -11.31
C GLY A 269 -22.43 3.43 -10.84
N ALA A 270 -22.49 4.74 -10.62
CA ALA A 270 -21.43 5.52 -9.97
C ALA A 270 -22.02 6.79 -9.34
N TRP A 271 -21.44 7.26 -8.24
CA TRP A 271 -21.90 8.42 -7.49
C TRP A 271 -20.73 9.07 -6.74
N GLY A 272 -20.74 10.38 -6.54
CA GLY A 272 -19.74 11.06 -5.71
C GLY A 272 -20.24 12.31 -4.99
N GLN A 273 -19.53 12.70 -3.93
CA GLN A 273 -19.60 14.00 -3.24
C GLN A 273 -18.19 14.51 -2.90
N GLY A 274 -17.93 15.80 -3.10
CA GLY A 274 -16.62 16.43 -2.93
C GLY A 274 -16.31 17.41 -4.06
N HIS A 275 -15.03 17.74 -4.27
CA HIS A 275 -14.62 18.56 -5.42
C HIS A 275 -14.19 17.71 -6.63
N GLN A 276 -14.65 18.10 -7.81
CA GLN A 276 -14.29 17.47 -9.08
C GLN A 276 -13.50 18.42 -10.00
N VAL A 277 -12.67 17.83 -10.85
CA VAL A 277 -11.91 18.50 -11.92
C VAL A 277 -12.18 17.77 -13.25
N LEU A 278 -12.74 18.48 -14.23
CA LEU A 278 -13.09 17.92 -15.54
C LEU A 278 -12.22 18.53 -16.64
N GLY A 279 -11.50 17.68 -17.37
CA GLY A 279 -10.58 18.08 -18.42
C GLY A 279 -9.50 19.03 -17.92
N THR A 280 -9.58 20.29 -18.35
CA THR A 280 -8.66 21.37 -17.94
C THR A 280 -9.38 22.48 -17.15
N ALA A 281 -10.60 22.23 -16.67
CA ALA A 281 -11.32 23.16 -15.80
C ALA A 281 -10.70 23.17 -14.39
N GLY A 282 -11.02 24.21 -13.61
CA GLY A 282 -10.71 24.24 -12.18
C GLY A 282 -11.60 23.29 -11.37
N ALA A 283 -11.36 23.22 -10.06
CA ALA A 283 -12.20 22.46 -9.14
C ALA A 283 -13.61 23.05 -9.06
N THR A 284 -14.60 22.16 -8.98
CA THR A 284 -16.02 22.50 -8.82
C THR A 284 -16.69 21.50 -7.88
N GLU A 285 -17.80 21.90 -7.28
CA GLU A 285 -18.60 21.04 -6.42
C GLU A 285 -19.18 19.82 -7.18
N LEU A 286 -19.21 18.67 -6.50
CA LEU A 286 -19.91 17.45 -6.91
C LEU A 286 -20.76 16.95 -5.74
N GLN A 287 -22.03 16.62 -6.00
CA GLN A 287 -22.85 15.76 -5.14
C GLN A 287 -23.95 15.13 -6.01
N GLY A 288 -23.77 13.89 -6.45
CA GLY A 288 -24.73 13.25 -7.33
C GLY A 288 -24.21 12.04 -8.10
N ASP A 289 -25.10 11.50 -8.94
CA ASP A 289 -24.76 10.44 -9.88
C ASP A 289 -23.71 10.95 -10.88
N ILE A 290 -22.76 10.07 -11.21
CA ILE A 290 -21.74 10.32 -12.24
C ILE A 290 -21.79 9.19 -13.27
N THR A 291 -21.30 9.45 -14.49
CA THR A 291 -21.16 8.40 -15.49
C THR A 291 -20.12 7.39 -15.02
N PRO A 292 -20.42 6.08 -14.92
CA PRO A 292 -19.41 5.09 -14.56
C PRO A 292 -18.22 5.10 -15.53
N ASN A 293 -17.05 4.75 -15.03
CA ASN A 293 -15.87 4.55 -15.86
C ASN A 293 -16.13 3.45 -16.88
N SER A 294 -15.69 3.69 -18.12
CA SER A 294 -15.67 2.65 -19.14
C SER A 294 -14.52 1.69 -18.86
N ARG A 295 -14.75 0.71 -17.99
CA ARG A 295 -13.73 -0.23 -17.52
C ARG A 295 -13.34 -1.23 -18.62
N PRO A 296 -12.06 -1.32 -19.05
CA PRO A 296 -11.61 -2.29 -20.03
C PRO A 296 -11.83 -3.72 -19.55
N ALA A 297 -12.40 -4.59 -20.38
CA ALA A 297 -12.65 -6.00 -20.03
C ALA A 297 -11.38 -6.75 -19.58
N ALA A 298 -10.20 -6.34 -20.06
CA ALA A 298 -8.92 -6.91 -19.65
C ALA A 298 -8.59 -6.69 -18.16
N LEU A 299 -9.20 -5.70 -17.50
CA LEU A 299 -9.02 -5.40 -16.08
C LEU A 299 -10.03 -6.10 -15.17
N LEU A 300 -11.02 -6.81 -15.74
CA LEU A 300 -12.22 -7.26 -15.03
C LEU A 300 -12.27 -8.77 -14.84
N ASN A 301 -12.99 -9.18 -13.80
CA ASN A 301 -13.59 -10.50 -13.66
C ASN A 301 -15.11 -10.33 -13.60
N GLY A 302 -15.78 -10.57 -14.74
CA GLY A 302 -17.18 -10.17 -14.92
C GLY A 302 -17.29 -8.64 -14.95
N ASN A 303 -18.11 -8.07 -14.06
CA ASN A 303 -18.29 -6.61 -13.94
C ASN A 303 -17.38 -5.96 -12.90
N ASN A 304 -16.71 -6.76 -12.08
CA ASN A 304 -15.85 -6.28 -11.01
C ASN A 304 -14.41 -6.21 -11.51
N TYR A 305 -13.58 -5.36 -10.92
CA TYR A 305 -12.14 -5.44 -11.16
C TYR A 305 -11.63 -6.83 -10.77
N TYR A 306 -10.63 -7.32 -11.49
CA TYR A 306 -9.96 -8.57 -11.14
C TYR A 306 -9.33 -8.44 -9.76
N GLN A 307 -9.53 -9.47 -8.94
CA GLN A 307 -8.99 -9.57 -7.60
C GLN A 307 -8.52 -11.00 -7.39
N LYS A 308 -7.37 -11.15 -6.74
CA LYS A 308 -6.89 -12.46 -6.30
C LYS A 308 -6.14 -12.28 -4.98
N SER A 309 -6.59 -13.00 -3.97
CA SER A 309 -5.92 -13.01 -2.68
C SER A 309 -4.59 -13.75 -2.75
N LYS A 310 -3.72 -13.43 -1.80
CA LYS A 310 -2.41 -14.05 -1.64
C LYS A 310 -2.52 -15.59 -1.63
N PRO A 311 -1.79 -16.28 -2.53
CA PRO A 311 -1.75 -17.75 -2.50
C PRO A 311 -1.03 -18.23 -1.24
N GLN A 312 -1.64 -19.16 -0.51
CA GLN A 312 -1.00 -19.82 0.64
C GLN A 312 -0.63 -21.28 0.38
N TYR A 313 -0.98 -21.80 -0.81
CA TYR A 313 -0.64 -23.14 -1.28
C TYR A 313 -1.15 -24.27 -0.37
N GLU A 314 -2.36 -24.10 0.17
CA GLU A 314 -3.00 -24.97 1.16
C GLU A 314 -3.12 -26.44 0.73
N SER A 315 -3.19 -26.68 -0.58
CA SER A 315 -3.31 -28.01 -1.18
C SER A 315 -1.98 -28.68 -1.53
N LEU A 316 -0.85 -27.97 -1.41
CA LEU A 316 0.48 -28.51 -1.70
C LEU A 316 1.08 -29.21 -0.48
N GLN A 317 1.92 -30.22 -0.74
CA GLN A 317 2.67 -30.91 0.31
C GLN A 317 4.04 -30.27 0.51
N ALA A 318 4.71 -30.54 1.63
CA ALA A 318 6.08 -30.05 1.87
C ALA A 318 7.07 -30.47 0.76
N SER A 319 6.88 -31.64 0.16
CA SER A 319 7.67 -32.13 -0.98
C SER A 319 7.44 -31.36 -2.29
N ASP A 320 6.46 -30.45 -2.34
CA ASP A 320 6.24 -29.55 -3.47
C ASP A 320 7.07 -28.26 -3.39
N PHE A 321 7.84 -28.10 -2.31
CA PHE A 321 8.72 -26.97 -2.10
C PHE A 321 10.20 -27.37 -2.22
N LEU A 322 11.01 -26.47 -2.78
CA LEU A 322 12.47 -26.58 -2.77
C LEU A 322 13.04 -25.45 -1.92
N SER A 323 13.74 -25.80 -0.84
CA SER A 323 14.38 -24.85 0.08
C SER A 323 15.69 -24.30 -0.51
N ALA A 324 15.90 -23.00 -0.38
CA ALA A 324 17.12 -22.33 -0.79
C ALA A 324 18.35 -22.86 -0.04
N ARG A 325 18.23 -23.08 1.28
CA ARG A 325 19.31 -23.64 2.11
C ARG A 325 19.66 -25.07 1.72
N SER A 326 18.65 -25.88 1.42
CA SER A 326 18.84 -27.27 0.96
C SER A 326 19.58 -27.35 -0.37
N LEU A 327 19.50 -26.29 -1.18
CA LEU A 327 20.16 -26.17 -2.49
C LEU A 327 21.46 -25.35 -2.43
N GLY A 328 21.97 -25.07 -1.22
CA GLY A 328 23.31 -24.52 -1.00
C GLY A 328 23.38 -23.00 -0.90
N ALA A 329 22.26 -22.27 -0.98
CA ALA A 329 22.25 -20.83 -0.71
C ALA A 329 22.40 -20.59 0.80
N ARG A 330 23.30 -19.69 1.19
CA ARG A 330 23.63 -19.45 2.61
C ARG A 330 22.73 -18.41 3.26
N GLY A 331 22.36 -17.36 2.54
CA GLY A 331 21.52 -16.28 3.08
C GLY A 331 22.16 -15.58 4.28
N ASP A 332 23.50 -15.45 4.31
CA ASP A 332 24.28 -14.91 5.43
C ASP A 332 24.68 -13.43 5.26
N GLY A 333 24.23 -12.78 4.19
CA GLY A 333 24.51 -11.37 3.88
C GLY A 333 25.90 -11.09 3.31
N VAL A 334 26.71 -12.13 3.07
CA VAL A 334 28.10 -12.01 2.62
C VAL A 334 28.42 -12.92 1.43
N THR A 335 28.02 -14.20 1.52
CA THR A 335 28.28 -15.21 0.51
C THR A 335 27.54 -14.87 -0.79
N ASP A 336 28.23 -15.01 -1.92
CA ASP A 336 27.61 -14.88 -3.23
C ASP A 336 26.73 -16.10 -3.51
N ASP A 337 25.42 -15.92 -3.32
CA ASP A 337 24.40 -16.94 -3.50
C ASP A 337 23.84 -16.97 -4.92
N THR A 338 24.39 -16.18 -5.87
CA THR A 338 23.86 -16.07 -7.25
C THR A 338 23.68 -17.43 -7.92
N ALA A 339 24.71 -18.28 -7.90
CA ALA A 339 24.66 -19.57 -8.58
C ALA A 339 23.65 -20.53 -7.93
N ALA A 340 23.60 -20.56 -6.59
CA ALA A 340 22.71 -21.43 -5.83
C ALA A 340 21.23 -21.02 -6.02
N ILE A 341 20.94 -19.72 -5.93
CA ILE A 341 19.59 -19.18 -6.14
C ILE A 341 19.14 -19.39 -7.59
N GLN A 342 20.01 -19.15 -8.58
CA GLN A 342 19.66 -19.38 -9.98
C GLN A 342 19.38 -20.88 -10.25
N ALA A 343 20.18 -21.79 -9.70
CA ALA A 343 19.98 -23.23 -9.83
C ALA A 343 18.66 -23.69 -9.18
N LEU A 344 18.37 -23.21 -7.98
CA LEU A 344 17.12 -23.46 -7.26
C LEU A 344 15.90 -23.07 -8.10
N ILE A 345 15.89 -21.85 -8.64
CA ILE A 345 14.78 -21.33 -9.45
C ILE A 345 14.60 -22.18 -10.72
N ASN A 346 15.70 -22.50 -11.41
CA ASN A 346 15.66 -23.32 -12.61
C ASN A 346 15.11 -24.72 -12.33
N GLN A 347 15.55 -25.35 -11.25
CA GLN A 347 15.08 -26.68 -10.85
C GLN A 347 13.61 -26.66 -10.45
N ALA A 348 13.18 -25.64 -9.69
CA ALA A 348 11.79 -25.51 -9.28
C ALA A 348 10.86 -25.30 -10.48
N ALA A 349 11.22 -24.40 -11.40
CA ALA A 349 10.45 -24.15 -12.61
C ALA A 349 10.34 -25.42 -13.49
N ALA A 350 11.44 -26.14 -13.69
CA ALA A 350 11.45 -27.38 -14.47
C ALA A 350 10.65 -28.52 -13.80
N GLY A 351 10.66 -28.58 -12.47
CA GLY A 351 9.96 -29.60 -11.68
C GLY A 351 8.53 -29.24 -11.30
N ASN A 352 8.01 -28.08 -11.73
CA ASN A 352 6.74 -27.51 -11.26
C ASN A 352 6.63 -27.48 -9.72
N LYS A 353 7.70 -27.08 -9.06
CA LYS A 353 7.79 -26.89 -7.60
C LYS A 353 7.72 -25.42 -7.23
N VAL A 354 7.45 -25.14 -5.96
CA VAL A 354 7.51 -23.79 -5.40
C VAL A 354 8.91 -23.58 -4.79
N VAL A 355 9.56 -22.47 -5.11
CA VAL A 355 10.78 -22.06 -4.42
C VAL A 355 10.39 -21.58 -3.02
N TYR A 356 10.99 -22.18 -2.00
CA TYR A 356 10.92 -21.70 -0.62
C TYR A 356 12.22 -20.98 -0.28
N LEU A 357 12.17 -19.65 -0.22
CA LEU A 357 13.29 -18.85 0.24
C LEU A 357 13.27 -18.86 1.77
N ASP A 358 14.14 -19.66 2.39
CA ASP A 358 14.34 -19.64 3.84
C ASP A 358 14.75 -18.24 4.30
N TYR A 359 14.43 -17.82 5.53
CA TYR A 359 14.78 -16.46 5.98
C TYR A 359 16.30 -16.23 5.92
N GLY A 360 16.73 -15.10 5.37
CA GLY A 360 18.14 -14.75 5.22
C GLY A 360 18.37 -13.56 4.29
N LEU A 361 19.64 -13.15 4.22
CA LEU A 361 20.13 -12.10 3.33
C LEU A 361 20.97 -12.74 2.22
N TYR A 362 20.42 -12.88 1.02
CA TYR A 362 21.05 -13.57 -0.11
C TYR A 362 21.73 -12.56 -1.03
N VAL A 363 23.06 -12.46 -0.95
CA VAL A 363 23.82 -11.55 -1.82
C VAL A 363 23.90 -12.15 -3.23
N VAL A 364 23.55 -11.37 -4.23
CA VAL A 364 23.68 -11.75 -5.64
C VAL A 364 24.53 -10.73 -6.39
N ARG A 365 25.48 -11.20 -7.21
CA ARG A 365 26.44 -10.36 -7.94
C ARG A 365 26.21 -10.28 -9.45
N SER A 366 25.16 -10.93 -9.93
CA SER A 366 24.63 -10.75 -11.29
C SER A 366 23.12 -10.94 -11.29
N THR A 367 22.48 -10.63 -12.42
CA THR A 367 21.05 -10.86 -12.64
C THR A 367 20.64 -12.30 -12.31
N ILE A 368 19.56 -12.43 -11.55
CA ILE A 368 18.81 -13.68 -11.38
C ILE A 368 17.69 -13.69 -12.42
N ASN A 369 17.76 -14.65 -13.34
CA ASN A 369 16.77 -14.84 -14.39
C ASN A 369 15.64 -15.71 -13.87
N ILE A 370 14.40 -15.21 -13.98
CA ILE A 370 13.20 -15.92 -13.53
C ILE A 370 12.45 -16.45 -14.75
N PRO A 371 12.41 -17.78 -14.97
CA PRO A 371 11.61 -18.39 -16.02
C PRO A 371 10.10 -18.18 -15.81
N ALA A 372 9.34 -18.18 -16.90
CA ALA A 372 7.89 -18.29 -16.83
C ALA A 372 7.46 -19.56 -16.06
N GLY A 373 6.37 -19.47 -15.29
CA GLY A 373 5.85 -20.56 -14.46
C GLY A 373 6.45 -20.62 -13.05
N THR A 374 7.46 -19.79 -12.75
CA THR A 374 8.11 -19.78 -11.44
C THR A 374 7.15 -19.31 -10.34
N ARG A 375 7.16 -20.02 -9.21
CA ARG A 375 6.47 -19.66 -7.97
C ARG A 375 7.49 -19.55 -6.85
N ILE A 376 7.49 -18.44 -6.11
CA ILE A 376 8.43 -18.17 -5.01
C ILE A 376 7.64 -17.71 -3.78
N VAL A 377 7.88 -18.36 -2.65
CA VAL A 377 7.41 -17.92 -1.33
C VAL A 377 8.61 -17.78 -0.38
N GLY A 378 8.62 -16.72 0.43
CA GLY A 378 9.63 -16.55 1.48
C GLY A 378 9.13 -16.92 2.87
N GLU A 379 10.07 -17.33 3.72
CA GLU A 379 9.86 -17.42 5.16
C GLU A 379 9.96 -16.02 5.77
N THR A 380 8.85 -15.48 6.28
CA THR A 380 8.70 -14.07 6.65
C THR A 380 9.02 -13.10 5.51
N TYR A 381 10.23 -12.57 5.42
CA TYR A 381 10.69 -11.66 4.37
C TYR A 381 12.21 -11.84 4.17
N PRO A 382 12.67 -12.95 3.53
CA PRO A 382 14.06 -13.05 3.09
C PRO A 382 14.35 -11.97 2.07
N VAL A 383 15.62 -11.56 1.99
CA VAL A 383 16.05 -10.43 1.16
C VAL A 383 17.03 -10.92 0.11
N ILE A 384 16.72 -10.72 -1.16
CA ILE A 384 17.72 -10.81 -2.24
C ILE A 384 18.42 -9.46 -2.37
N LEU A 385 19.75 -9.44 -2.25
CA LEU A 385 20.58 -8.24 -2.21
C LEU A 385 21.47 -8.16 -3.47
N GLY A 386 21.07 -7.34 -4.44
CA GLY A 386 21.94 -7.00 -5.57
C GLY A 386 23.16 -6.21 -5.10
N SER A 387 24.38 -6.70 -5.39
CA SER A 387 25.62 -6.09 -4.93
C SER A 387 26.79 -6.26 -5.90
N GLY A 388 27.82 -5.42 -5.74
CA GLY A 388 29.04 -5.47 -6.53
C GLY A 388 28.98 -4.67 -7.83
N SER A 389 30.10 -4.68 -8.56
CA SER A 389 30.33 -3.81 -9.72
C SER A 389 29.30 -3.97 -10.84
N PHE A 390 28.68 -5.15 -10.97
CA PHE A 390 27.63 -5.42 -11.96
C PHE A 390 26.43 -4.47 -11.83
N PHE A 391 26.13 -4.01 -10.61
CA PHE A 391 24.99 -3.13 -10.33
C PHE A 391 25.40 -1.68 -10.02
N GLN A 392 26.65 -1.29 -10.23
CA GLN A 392 27.15 0.05 -9.87
C GLN A 392 27.10 1.07 -11.00
N ASN A 393 26.97 0.64 -12.25
CA ASN A 393 27.03 1.53 -13.39
C ASN A 393 25.65 2.10 -13.76
N GLN A 394 25.37 3.34 -13.37
CA GLN A 394 24.13 4.03 -13.74
C GLN A 394 23.96 4.28 -15.25
N ASP A 395 25.06 4.33 -16.00
CA ASP A 395 25.02 4.53 -17.46
C ASP A 395 24.79 3.19 -18.20
N ALA A 396 24.82 2.05 -17.50
CA ALA A 396 24.52 0.72 -18.03
C ALA A 396 23.76 -0.13 -16.99
N PRO A 397 22.54 0.28 -16.60
CA PRO A 397 21.81 -0.34 -15.50
C PRO A 397 21.46 -1.80 -15.80
N GLN A 398 21.42 -2.62 -14.75
CA GLN A 398 21.19 -4.07 -14.84
C GLN A 398 20.08 -4.52 -13.88
N PRO A 399 19.20 -5.45 -14.29
CA PRO A 399 18.19 -6.02 -13.43
C PRO A 399 18.79 -6.97 -12.39
N VAL A 400 18.40 -6.83 -11.11
CA VAL A 400 18.67 -7.83 -10.07
C VAL A 400 17.79 -9.05 -10.33
N PHE A 401 16.48 -8.85 -10.44
CA PHE A 401 15.53 -9.87 -10.90
C PHE A 401 15.05 -9.54 -12.31
N LYS A 402 15.30 -10.45 -13.25
CA LYS A 402 14.80 -10.36 -14.63
C LYS A 402 13.74 -11.44 -14.86
N ILE A 403 12.48 -11.03 -14.91
CA ILE A 403 11.33 -11.93 -14.96
C ILE A 403 10.87 -12.08 -16.41
N GLY A 404 11.07 -13.28 -16.98
CA GLY A 404 11.00 -13.50 -18.41
C GLY A 404 12.30 -13.07 -19.10
N SER A 405 12.78 -13.91 -20.02
CA SER A 405 14.11 -13.73 -20.66
C SER A 405 14.23 -12.45 -21.50
N GLN A 406 13.11 -11.97 -22.04
CA GLN A 406 12.99 -10.75 -22.85
C GLN A 406 11.55 -10.24 -22.82
N SER A 407 11.33 -8.96 -23.13
CA SER A 407 9.99 -8.36 -23.22
C SER A 407 9.10 -9.17 -24.16
N GLY A 408 7.87 -9.46 -23.74
CA GLY A 408 6.86 -10.14 -24.55
C GLY A 408 6.80 -11.66 -24.39
N VAL A 409 7.65 -12.26 -23.54
CA VAL A 409 7.64 -13.73 -23.33
C VAL A 409 6.35 -14.16 -22.64
N ALA A 410 5.65 -15.14 -23.22
CA ALA A 410 4.42 -15.64 -22.64
C ALA A 410 4.66 -16.39 -21.32
N GLY A 411 3.78 -16.17 -20.35
CA GLY A 411 3.76 -16.92 -19.10
C GLY A 411 3.47 -16.03 -17.90
N ARG A 412 3.46 -16.63 -16.71
CA ARG A 412 3.17 -15.93 -15.46
C ARG A 412 4.07 -16.39 -14.33
N VAL A 413 4.17 -15.59 -13.28
CA VAL A 413 4.83 -15.94 -12.01
C VAL A 413 3.93 -15.66 -10.81
N GLU A 414 4.23 -16.29 -9.68
CA GLU A 414 3.59 -15.99 -8.39
C GLU A 414 4.67 -15.76 -7.33
N PHE A 415 4.72 -14.57 -6.77
CA PHE A 415 5.68 -14.18 -5.73
C PHE A 415 4.95 -13.78 -4.45
N SER A 416 5.45 -14.26 -3.32
CA SER A 416 4.95 -13.82 -2.03
C SER A 416 5.98 -13.86 -0.91
N ASP A 417 5.85 -12.97 0.06
CA ASP A 417 6.60 -13.01 1.32
C ASP A 417 8.12 -12.84 1.17
N PHE A 418 8.62 -11.98 0.26
CA PHE A 418 10.05 -11.67 0.20
C PHE A 418 10.36 -10.27 -0.33
N ILE A 419 11.61 -9.87 -0.17
CA ILE A 419 12.10 -8.53 -0.51
C ILE A 419 13.21 -8.64 -1.56
N VAL A 420 13.17 -7.76 -2.56
CA VAL A 420 14.33 -7.48 -3.41
C VAL A 420 14.93 -6.14 -3.01
N SER A 421 16.25 -6.09 -2.90
CA SER A 421 16.98 -4.96 -2.34
C SER A 421 18.39 -4.86 -2.95
N THR A 422 19.16 -3.89 -2.50
CA THR A 422 20.55 -3.66 -2.88
C THR A 422 21.45 -3.59 -1.65
N LYS A 423 22.72 -3.91 -1.86
CA LYS A 423 23.80 -3.71 -0.89
C LYS A 423 24.87 -2.82 -1.51
N GLY A 424 25.12 -1.70 -0.87
CA GLY A 424 25.71 -0.53 -1.49
C GLY A 424 27.19 -0.59 -1.89
N PRO A 425 27.63 0.34 -2.76
CA PRO A 425 26.79 1.17 -3.65
C PRO A 425 26.22 0.35 -4.82
N ALA A 426 25.08 0.79 -5.39
CA ALA A 426 24.35 0.06 -6.43
C ALA A 426 23.59 0.98 -7.41
N ALA A 427 24.24 2.05 -7.88
CA ALA A 427 23.64 3.10 -8.72
C ALA A 427 23.06 2.64 -10.07
N GLY A 428 23.42 1.44 -10.55
CA GLY A 428 22.91 0.82 -11.78
C GLY A 428 21.86 -0.28 -11.54
N ALA A 429 21.43 -0.54 -10.31
CA ALA A 429 20.49 -1.61 -10.02
C ALA A 429 19.06 -1.27 -10.47
N ILE A 430 18.48 -2.09 -11.35
CA ILE A 430 17.03 -2.18 -11.53
C ILE A 430 16.57 -3.35 -10.65
N LEU A 431 15.81 -3.14 -9.58
CA LEU A 431 15.53 -4.26 -8.65
C LEU A 431 14.69 -5.34 -9.34
N VAL A 432 13.64 -4.95 -10.07
CA VAL A 432 12.75 -5.87 -10.78
C VAL A 432 12.50 -5.38 -12.20
N GLU A 433 12.81 -6.22 -13.19
CA GLU A 433 12.39 -6.05 -14.58
C GLU A 433 11.35 -7.14 -14.93
N TYR A 434 10.11 -6.72 -15.22
CA TYR A 434 9.01 -7.60 -15.61
C TYR A 434 8.81 -7.56 -17.12
N ASN A 435 8.99 -8.73 -17.75
CA ASN A 435 8.94 -8.89 -19.19
C ASN A 435 7.81 -9.77 -19.71
N LEU A 436 7.11 -10.48 -18.81
CA LEU A 436 6.16 -11.51 -19.21
C LEU A 436 4.86 -10.94 -19.76
N VAL A 437 4.22 -11.72 -20.63
CA VAL A 437 2.83 -11.56 -21.09
C VAL A 437 2.01 -12.66 -20.44
N ALA A 438 1.28 -12.30 -19.38
CA ALA A 438 0.46 -13.27 -18.67
C ALA A 438 -0.82 -13.62 -19.46
N PRO A 439 -1.33 -14.86 -19.31
CA PRO A 439 -2.61 -15.23 -19.92
C PRO A 439 -3.76 -14.34 -19.45
N ALA A 440 -4.69 -14.03 -20.37
CA ALA A 440 -5.88 -13.25 -20.03
C ALA A 440 -6.68 -13.89 -18.88
N GLY A 441 -7.12 -13.06 -17.93
CA GLY A 441 -7.84 -13.53 -16.72
C GLY A 441 -6.98 -14.29 -15.70
N ASN A 442 -5.68 -14.48 -15.95
CA ASN A 442 -4.76 -15.16 -15.04
C ASN A 442 -3.38 -14.46 -14.99
N PRO A 443 -3.32 -13.21 -14.47
CA PRO A 443 -2.10 -12.43 -14.44
C PRO A 443 -0.99 -13.08 -13.60
N SER A 444 0.25 -12.64 -13.83
CA SER A 444 1.33 -12.77 -12.85
C SER A 444 0.93 -12.05 -11.56
N GLY A 445 1.42 -12.49 -10.41
CA GLY A 445 1.01 -11.88 -9.15
C GLY A 445 2.12 -11.77 -8.11
N PHE A 446 2.18 -10.60 -7.46
CA PHE A 446 3.07 -10.27 -6.36
C PHE A 446 2.22 -9.92 -5.12
N TRP A 447 2.38 -10.66 -4.03
CA TRP A 447 1.61 -10.47 -2.78
C TRP A 447 2.53 -10.39 -1.57
N ASP A 448 2.51 -9.30 -0.81
CA ASP A 448 3.54 -9.09 0.23
C ASP A 448 4.95 -9.29 -0.35
N PHE A 449 5.14 -8.73 -1.55
CA PHE A 449 6.44 -8.63 -2.19
C PHE A 449 6.85 -7.17 -2.13
N HIS A 450 8.05 -6.90 -1.66
CA HIS A 450 8.49 -5.52 -1.41
C HIS A 450 9.82 -5.26 -2.09
N THR A 451 10.06 -3.99 -2.42
CA THR A 451 11.43 -3.51 -2.61
C THR A 451 11.78 -2.60 -1.45
N ARG A 452 12.96 -2.83 -0.86
CA ARG A 452 13.41 -2.08 0.32
C ARG A 452 14.84 -1.64 0.10
N ILE A 453 15.06 -0.36 -0.22
CA ILE A 453 16.38 0.15 -0.61
C ILE A 453 16.96 0.91 0.58
N GLY A 454 17.96 0.32 1.25
CA GLY A 454 18.65 0.91 2.41
C GLY A 454 17.87 0.91 3.72
N GLY A 455 18.45 1.48 4.79
CA GLY A 455 17.81 1.65 6.10
C GLY A 455 17.69 0.39 6.95
N PHE A 456 18.46 -0.67 6.67
CA PHE A 456 18.45 -1.90 7.46
C PHE A 456 19.81 -2.60 7.51
N SER A 457 20.00 -3.47 8.50
CA SER A 457 21.22 -4.25 8.70
C SER A 457 21.59 -5.08 7.46
N GLY A 458 22.81 -4.90 6.94
CA GLY A 458 23.31 -5.59 5.74
C GLY A 458 23.13 -4.83 4.41
N SER A 459 22.39 -3.71 4.40
CA SER A 459 22.22 -2.87 3.19
C SER A 459 23.43 -2.00 2.87
N GLU A 460 24.26 -1.68 3.86
CA GLU A 460 25.34 -0.67 3.78
C GLU A 460 24.87 0.77 3.47
N PHE A 461 23.59 1.04 3.68
CA PHE A 461 22.94 2.34 3.51
C PHE A 461 22.25 2.77 4.81
N MET A 462 23.03 2.83 5.90
CA MET A 462 22.56 3.11 7.25
C MET A 462 23.18 4.41 7.77
N ILE A 463 22.89 4.81 9.00
CA ILE A 463 23.47 6.02 9.62
C ILE A 463 25.00 6.12 9.46
N PRO A 464 25.80 5.05 9.68
CA PRO A 464 27.25 5.14 9.54
C PRO A 464 27.75 5.55 8.14
N GLN A 465 26.97 5.28 7.09
CA GLN A 465 27.33 5.59 5.71
C GLN A 465 26.61 6.84 5.17
N CYS A 466 25.34 6.99 5.51
CA CYS A 466 24.41 7.86 4.79
C CYS A 466 23.55 8.69 5.75
N ALA A 467 24.07 9.07 6.92
CA ALA A 467 23.36 9.95 7.84
C ALA A 467 22.80 11.20 7.15
N LYS A 468 21.61 11.63 7.58
CA LYS A 468 20.99 12.88 7.14
C LYS A 468 21.95 14.07 7.24
N VAL A 469 22.05 14.86 6.16
CA VAL A 469 22.79 16.13 6.16
C VAL A 469 21.88 17.27 5.68
N VAL A 470 21.44 18.11 6.62
CA VAL A 470 20.56 19.25 6.31
C VAL A 470 21.31 20.32 5.52
N GLY A 471 20.72 20.78 4.41
CA GLY A 471 21.21 21.90 3.61
C GLY A 471 22.37 21.56 2.68
N SER A 472 22.69 20.28 2.53
CA SER A 472 23.80 19.83 1.67
C SER A 472 23.31 19.40 0.30
N SER A 473 23.79 20.03 -0.76
CA SER A 473 23.62 19.55 -2.14
C SER A 473 24.68 18.51 -2.53
N ASN A 474 25.60 18.16 -1.63
CA ASN A 474 26.64 17.17 -1.91
C ASN A 474 26.02 15.76 -1.94
N ILE A 475 26.30 15.04 -3.02
CA ILE A 475 25.86 13.65 -3.20
C ILE A 475 27.07 12.75 -2.99
N ASP A 476 27.03 11.92 -1.94
CA ASP A 476 28.01 10.85 -1.79
C ASP A 476 27.66 9.70 -2.77
N PRO A 477 28.54 9.35 -3.73
CA PRO A 477 28.30 8.23 -4.63
C PRO A 477 28.05 6.90 -3.91
N LYS A 478 28.55 6.74 -2.67
CA LYS A 478 28.31 5.56 -1.84
C LYS A 478 26.87 5.43 -1.38
N CYS A 479 26.11 6.53 -1.34
CA CYS A 479 24.70 6.57 -0.96
C CYS A 479 23.74 6.53 -2.15
N ILE A 480 24.25 6.30 -3.38
CA ILE A 480 23.41 6.04 -4.55
C ILE A 480 23.06 4.54 -4.57
N ALA A 481 21.80 4.26 -4.25
CA ALA A 481 21.34 2.96 -3.79
C ALA A 481 20.61 2.12 -4.84
N ALA A 482 20.00 2.74 -5.85
CA ALA A 482 19.38 2.04 -6.97
C ALA A 482 19.16 2.96 -8.18
N TYR A 483 19.05 2.37 -9.37
CA TYR A 483 18.64 3.07 -10.58
C TYR A 483 17.11 3.16 -10.70
N MET A 484 16.43 2.04 -10.48
CA MET A 484 14.97 1.90 -10.58
C MET A 484 14.49 0.73 -9.70
N ALA A 485 13.31 0.82 -9.10
CA ALA A 485 12.75 -0.30 -8.34
C ALA A 485 12.02 -1.32 -9.21
N VAL A 486 11.05 -0.88 -10.03
CA VAL A 486 10.24 -1.78 -10.85
C VAL A 486 10.10 -1.24 -12.27
N HIS A 487 10.41 -2.08 -13.26
CA HIS A 487 10.25 -1.80 -14.68
C HIS A 487 9.33 -2.83 -15.35
N ALA A 488 8.14 -2.43 -15.76
CA ALA A 488 7.30 -3.24 -16.64
C ALA A 488 7.54 -2.83 -18.10
N THR A 489 8.18 -3.72 -18.86
CA THR A 489 8.74 -3.40 -20.18
C THR A 489 7.68 -3.34 -21.27
N LYS A 490 8.06 -2.77 -22.43
CA LYS A 490 7.16 -2.37 -23.52
C LYS A 490 6.17 -3.43 -24.03
N GLN A 491 6.55 -4.70 -24.05
CA GLN A 491 5.69 -5.81 -24.50
C GLN A 491 5.15 -6.65 -23.35
N SER A 492 5.49 -6.34 -22.10
CA SER A 492 4.97 -7.07 -20.93
C SER A 492 3.48 -6.81 -20.72
N SER A 493 2.75 -7.70 -20.06
CA SER A 493 1.35 -7.48 -19.68
C SER A 493 0.91 -8.42 -18.57
N GLY A 494 -0.17 -8.05 -17.89
CA GLY A 494 -0.87 -8.92 -16.95
C GLY A 494 -0.08 -9.12 -15.65
N LEU A 495 0.18 -8.04 -14.92
CA LEU A 495 0.82 -8.10 -13.59
C LEU A 495 -0.12 -7.51 -12.53
N TYR A 496 -0.39 -8.30 -11.50
CA TYR A 496 -1.16 -7.96 -10.32
C TYR A 496 -0.20 -7.79 -9.12
N MET A 497 -0.17 -6.61 -8.51
CA MET A 497 0.65 -6.30 -7.34
C MET A 497 -0.29 -5.96 -6.20
N GLU A 498 -0.29 -6.75 -5.12
CA GLU A 498 -1.12 -6.55 -3.93
C GLU A 498 -0.25 -6.47 -2.67
N ASN A 499 -0.48 -5.43 -1.87
CA ASN A 499 0.36 -5.09 -0.72
C ASN A 499 1.85 -5.08 -1.06
N THR A 500 2.24 -4.29 -2.07
CA THR A 500 3.64 -4.14 -2.46
C THR A 500 4.16 -2.77 -2.06
N TRP A 501 5.02 -2.74 -1.05
CA TRP A 501 5.74 -1.52 -0.64
C TRP A 501 7.07 -1.40 -1.36
N ILE A 502 7.24 -0.31 -2.09
CA ILE A 502 8.41 0.02 -2.89
C ILE A 502 9.08 1.22 -2.21
N TRP A 503 10.01 0.95 -1.30
CA TRP A 503 10.50 1.96 -0.36
C TRP A 503 12.00 2.23 -0.50
N VAL A 504 12.34 3.51 -0.54
CA VAL A 504 13.71 4.00 -0.40
C VAL A 504 13.83 4.60 0.98
N ALA A 505 14.73 4.07 1.79
CA ALA A 505 14.79 4.41 3.19
C ALA A 505 14.98 5.90 3.47
N ASP A 506 14.00 6.47 4.17
CA ASP A 506 14.09 7.82 4.74
C ASP A 506 14.75 7.82 6.13
N HIS A 507 14.79 6.67 6.81
CA HIS A 507 15.41 6.46 8.10
C HIS A 507 16.04 5.06 8.27
N ASP A 508 16.89 4.94 9.29
CA ASP A 508 17.52 3.69 9.69
C ASP A 508 16.63 2.93 10.68
N ILE A 509 16.14 1.75 10.28
CA ILE A 509 15.21 0.92 11.07
C ILE A 509 15.91 0.31 12.29
N GLU A 510 17.23 0.16 12.26
CA GLU A 510 17.99 -0.40 13.38
C GLU A 510 18.39 0.66 14.42
N ASP A 511 18.28 1.94 14.08
CA ASP A 511 18.57 3.03 15.00
C ASP A 511 17.50 3.17 16.08
N ALA A 512 17.93 3.35 17.33
CA ALA A 512 17.04 3.42 18.49
C ALA A 512 16.10 4.64 18.49
N THR A 513 16.34 5.62 17.62
CA THR A 513 15.53 6.83 17.46
C THR A 513 14.89 6.93 16.07
N ASN A 514 15.01 5.90 15.22
CA ASN A 514 14.64 5.96 13.80
C ASN A 514 15.28 7.18 13.11
N ALA A 515 16.58 7.40 13.35
CA ALA A 515 17.28 8.54 12.77
C ALA A 515 17.23 8.53 11.24
N GLN A 516 16.98 9.71 10.66
CA GLN A 516 16.85 9.87 9.21
C GLN A 516 18.20 9.71 8.48
N ILE A 517 18.13 9.21 7.24
CA ILE A 517 19.26 9.04 6.33
C ILE A 517 19.03 9.81 5.02
N THR A 518 20.09 9.95 4.21
CA THR A 518 20.07 10.53 2.87
C THR A 518 20.62 9.51 1.88
N ILE A 519 19.73 8.83 1.15
CA ILE A 519 20.10 7.91 0.07
C ILE A 519 19.33 8.22 -1.21
N PHE A 520 19.90 7.82 -2.34
CA PHE A 520 19.40 8.20 -3.66
C PHE A 520 19.03 6.98 -4.48
N ALA A 521 17.76 6.83 -4.82
CA ALA A 521 17.28 5.88 -5.81
C ALA A 521 16.47 6.62 -6.87
N GLY A 522 16.72 6.35 -8.15
CA GLY A 522 16.24 7.23 -9.22
C GLY A 522 14.73 7.18 -9.42
N ARG A 523 14.18 5.98 -9.59
CA ARG A 523 12.84 5.76 -10.16
C ARG A 523 12.10 4.67 -9.39
N GLY A 524 10.83 4.92 -9.06
CA GLY A 524 9.98 3.93 -8.38
C GLY A 524 9.46 2.88 -9.34
N ILE A 525 8.18 2.96 -9.68
CA ILE A 525 7.52 2.06 -10.62
C ILE A 525 7.40 2.74 -11.99
N PHE A 526 7.97 2.10 -13.01
CA PHE A 526 7.87 2.52 -14.41
C PHE A 526 7.14 1.47 -15.24
N ILE A 527 6.01 1.85 -15.84
CA ILE A 527 5.24 0.99 -16.75
C ILE A 527 5.17 1.65 -18.12
N GLU A 528 5.83 1.03 -19.11
CA GLU A 528 5.82 1.47 -20.51
C GLU A 528 5.17 0.46 -21.47
N SER A 529 4.49 -0.54 -20.91
CA SER A 529 3.83 -1.58 -21.68
C SER A 529 2.76 -1.00 -22.63
N THR A 530 2.93 -1.20 -23.92
CA THR A 530 1.91 -0.82 -24.91
C THR A 530 0.76 -1.82 -24.98
N ALA A 531 0.94 -3.02 -24.40
CA ALA A 531 -0.08 -4.05 -24.28
C ALA A 531 -1.06 -3.75 -23.12
N GLY A 532 -0.55 -3.21 -22.01
CA GLY A 532 -1.34 -2.82 -20.84
C GLY A 532 -1.74 -3.97 -19.91
N SER A 533 -2.73 -3.70 -19.06
CA SER A 533 -3.35 -4.62 -18.09
C SER A 533 -2.49 -4.85 -16.85
N PHE A 534 -2.54 -3.88 -15.94
CA PHE A 534 -1.82 -3.89 -14.66
C PHE A 534 -2.77 -3.53 -13.52
N TRP A 535 -2.59 -4.20 -12.38
CA TRP A 535 -3.32 -3.94 -11.16
C TRP A 535 -2.34 -3.62 -10.04
N LEU A 536 -2.45 -2.44 -9.44
CA LEU A 536 -1.61 -1.96 -8.35
C LEU A 536 -2.52 -1.74 -7.13
N VAL A 537 -2.58 -2.71 -6.22
CA VAL A 537 -3.61 -2.82 -5.18
C VAL A 537 -3.00 -2.71 -3.77
N GLY A 538 -3.28 -1.63 -3.06
CA GLY A 538 -2.86 -1.40 -1.68
C GLY A 538 -1.35 -1.31 -1.52
N GLY A 539 -0.68 -0.67 -2.49
CA GLY A 539 0.77 -0.52 -2.52
C GLY A 539 1.22 0.93 -2.36
N ALA A 540 2.51 1.11 -2.12
CA ALA A 540 3.13 2.42 -2.00
C ALA A 540 4.48 2.45 -2.74
N ALA A 541 4.84 3.61 -3.28
CA ALA A 541 6.16 3.88 -3.84
C ALA A 541 6.67 5.21 -3.29
N GLU A 542 7.78 5.19 -2.55
CA GLU A 542 8.18 6.34 -1.74
C GLU A 542 9.66 6.68 -1.87
N HIS A 543 9.92 7.98 -1.78
CA HIS A 543 11.23 8.60 -1.68
C HIS A 543 12.16 8.34 -2.87
N PHE A 544 11.58 8.08 -4.04
CA PHE A 544 12.33 8.03 -5.28
C PHE A 544 12.66 9.45 -5.76
N HIS A 545 13.86 9.62 -6.29
CA HIS A 545 14.44 10.92 -6.55
C HIS A 545 13.78 11.66 -7.73
N LEU A 546 13.36 10.95 -8.79
CA LEU A 546 12.72 11.54 -9.97
C LEU A 546 11.19 11.39 -9.95
N TYR A 547 10.71 10.18 -9.66
CA TYR A 547 9.27 9.89 -9.58
C TYR A 547 9.02 8.59 -8.80
N ASN A 548 7.87 8.55 -8.13
CA ASN A 548 7.38 7.37 -7.44
C ASN A 548 6.59 6.44 -8.38
N TYR A 549 5.66 6.99 -9.17
CA TYR A 549 4.95 6.26 -10.24
C TYR A 549 5.06 6.99 -11.59
N GLN A 550 5.44 6.27 -12.65
CA GLN A 550 5.39 6.75 -14.02
C GLN A 550 4.75 5.74 -14.97
N PHE A 551 3.73 6.19 -15.70
CA PHE A 551 3.03 5.44 -16.74
C PHE A 551 3.21 6.17 -18.07
N ALA A 552 3.92 5.56 -19.03
CA ALA A 552 4.28 6.22 -20.28
C ALA A 552 3.97 5.37 -21.51
N GLY A 553 3.13 5.87 -22.43
CA GLY A 553 2.76 5.12 -23.62
C GLY A 553 1.99 3.82 -23.32
N THR A 554 1.35 3.74 -22.15
CA THR A 554 0.71 2.52 -21.64
C THR A 554 -0.80 2.64 -21.61
N LYS A 555 -1.49 1.55 -21.28
CA LYS A 555 -2.94 1.52 -21.12
C LYS A 555 -3.44 0.48 -20.13
N ASN A 556 -4.73 0.55 -19.79
CA ASN A 556 -5.41 -0.43 -18.97
C ASN A 556 -4.68 -0.63 -17.63
N ILE A 557 -4.70 0.40 -16.77
CA ILE A 557 -4.15 0.32 -15.42
C ILE A 557 -5.28 0.53 -14.42
N PHE A 558 -5.38 -0.39 -13.45
CA PHE A 558 -6.17 -0.21 -12.23
C PHE A 558 -5.21 0.01 -11.06
N GLY A 559 -5.32 1.14 -10.36
CA GLY A 559 -4.56 1.42 -9.14
C GLY A 559 -5.49 1.72 -7.97
N SER A 560 -5.25 1.15 -6.79
CA SER A 560 -6.10 1.39 -5.62
C SER A 560 -5.50 0.91 -4.30
N MET A 561 -5.29 1.74 -3.29
CA MET A 561 -4.88 3.13 -3.45
C MET A 561 -3.38 3.19 -3.73
N LEU A 562 -2.96 4.23 -4.44
CA LEU A 562 -1.55 4.53 -4.64
C LEU A 562 -1.10 5.52 -3.58
N GLN A 563 -0.06 5.19 -2.82
CA GLN A 563 0.52 6.13 -1.84
C GLN A 563 1.97 6.46 -2.19
N THR A 564 2.37 7.72 -1.99
CA THR A 564 3.74 8.21 -2.23
C THR A 564 4.21 9.28 -1.26
N GLU A 565 5.51 9.30 -1.00
CA GLU A 565 6.21 10.41 -0.36
C GLU A 565 7.39 10.93 -1.20
N THR A 566 7.59 12.24 -1.21
CA THR A 566 8.79 12.88 -1.76
C THR A 566 10.00 12.63 -0.83
N PRO A 567 11.22 12.36 -1.34
CA PRO A 567 12.39 12.19 -0.48
C PRO A 567 12.67 13.43 0.38
N TYR A 568 12.92 13.22 1.67
CA TYR A 568 12.88 14.31 2.67
C TYR A 568 13.97 15.37 2.50
N TYR A 569 15.07 15.03 1.84
CA TYR A 569 16.14 15.97 1.53
C TYR A 569 15.75 16.96 0.43
N GLN A 570 14.82 16.63 -0.46
CA GLN A 570 14.46 17.52 -1.57
C GLN A 570 13.86 18.84 -1.01
N PRO A 571 14.24 20.00 -1.57
CA PRO A 571 14.95 20.22 -2.84
C PRO A 571 16.49 20.32 -2.73
N THR A 572 17.14 19.83 -1.66
CA THR A 572 18.59 19.96 -1.47
C THR A 572 19.25 18.60 -1.18
N PRO A 573 19.84 17.92 -2.19
CA PRO A 573 19.82 18.27 -3.61
C PRO A 573 18.42 18.12 -4.22
N ASN A 574 18.19 18.81 -5.34
CA ASN A 574 16.95 18.73 -6.11
C ASN A 574 16.96 17.53 -7.06
N ALA A 575 15.86 17.30 -7.78
CA ALA A 575 15.66 16.16 -8.66
C ALA A 575 16.50 16.17 -9.96
N VAL A 576 17.40 17.14 -10.18
CA VAL A 576 18.25 17.23 -11.40
C VAL A 576 19.52 16.39 -11.25
N GLN A 577 19.92 16.03 -10.03
CA GLN A 577 21.12 15.23 -9.74
C GLN A 577 20.85 14.31 -8.54
N PRO A 578 21.32 13.04 -8.54
CA PRO A 578 22.46 12.57 -9.34
C PRO A 578 22.11 11.90 -10.67
N PHE A 579 20.83 11.62 -10.91
CA PHE A 579 20.42 10.82 -12.06
C PHE A 579 20.29 11.69 -13.32
N LYS A 580 21.09 11.39 -14.34
CA LYS A 580 20.95 12.04 -15.65
C LYS A 580 19.59 11.67 -16.26
N VAL A 581 18.99 12.64 -16.96
CA VAL A 581 17.77 12.40 -17.75
C VAL A 581 18.06 11.34 -18.80
N ASN A 582 17.33 10.23 -18.75
CA ASN A 582 17.32 9.21 -19.80
C ASN A 582 16.03 9.34 -20.60
N THR A 583 16.15 9.89 -21.82
CA THR A 583 15.01 10.13 -22.70
C THR A 583 14.35 8.83 -23.19
N SER A 584 15.08 7.71 -23.23
CA SER A 584 14.51 6.40 -23.59
C SER A 584 13.52 5.89 -22.53
N LEU A 585 13.74 6.25 -21.26
CA LEU A 585 12.82 5.97 -20.15
C LEU A 585 11.78 7.07 -19.96
N ARG A 586 11.79 8.09 -20.84
CA ARG A 586 10.94 9.27 -20.76
C ARG A 586 11.07 9.96 -19.39
N ASP A 587 12.26 10.02 -18.81
CA ASP A 587 12.47 10.68 -17.52
C ASP A 587 12.00 12.14 -17.51
N PRO A 588 11.59 12.66 -16.34
CA PRO A 588 11.29 14.09 -16.21
C PRO A 588 12.56 14.91 -16.41
N ASP A 589 12.48 15.92 -17.29
CA ASP A 589 13.50 16.96 -17.42
C ASP A 589 13.08 18.16 -16.56
N PHE A 590 13.50 18.16 -15.29
CA PHE A 590 13.18 19.24 -14.36
C PHE A 590 13.83 20.58 -14.72
N VAL A 591 14.91 20.59 -15.49
CA VAL A 591 15.52 21.85 -15.96
C VAL A 591 14.57 22.55 -16.92
N ALA A 592 13.92 21.80 -17.81
CA ALA A 592 12.92 22.34 -18.73
C ALA A 592 11.56 22.56 -18.05
N SER A 593 11.04 21.56 -17.32
CA SER A 593 9.66 21.58 -16.80
C SER A 593 9.44 22.56 -15.66
N CYS A 594 10.51 23.02 -15.00
CA CYS A 594 10.45 23.99 -13.90
C CYS A 594 10.76 25.44 -14.32
N GLN A 595 11.01 25.69 -15.60
CA GLN A 595 11.19 27.07 -16.07
C GLN A 595 9.91 27.89 -15.83
N GLY A 596 10.05 28.99 -15.09
CA GLY A 596 8.92 29.86 -14.76
C GLY A 596 7.96 29.32 -13.70
N VAL A 597 8.28 28.19 -13.05
CA VAL A 597 7.48 27.63 -11.96
C VAL A 597 8.01 28.14 -10.63
N SER A 598 7.15 28.75 -9.81
CA SER A 598 7.52 29.23 -8.48
C SER A 598 7.64 28.09 -7.47
N GLY A 599 8.38 28.32 -6.38
CA GLY A 599 8.54 27.36 -5.28
C GLY A 599 9.48 26.19 -5.59
N ASN A 600 9.38 25.13 -4.78
CA ASN A 600 10.19 23.93 -4.92
C ASN A 600 9.64 23.04 -6.05
N CYS A 601 10.01 23.37 -7.29
CA CYS A 601 9.50 22.66 -8.47
C CYS A 601 10.26 21.37 -8.79
N ALA A 602 11.60 21.37 -8.68
CA ALA A 602 12.43 20.22 -9.04
C ALA A 602 12.46 19.17 -7.91
N ASN A 603 11.28 18.66 -7.57
CA ASN A 603 11.06 17.58 -6.61
C ASN A 603 10.40 16.40 -7.33
N ALA A 604 10.51 15.21 -6.75
CA ALA A 604 10.01 13.98 -7.32
C ALA A 604 8.50 14.04 -7.60
N TRP A 605 8.09 13.52 -8.77
CA TRP A 605 6.67 13.36 -9.05
C TRP A 605 6.07 12.23 -8.20
N GLY A 606 4.91 12.48 -7.58
CA GLY A 606 4.12 11.39 -6.99
C GLY A 606 3.58 10.47 -8.09
N LEU A 607 2.89 11.06 -9.06
CA LEU A 607 2.32 10.34 -10.21
C LEU A 607 2.54 11.12 -11.50
N ARG A 608 3.12 10.46 -12.51
CA ARG A 608 3.31 11.01 -13.85
C ARG A 608 2.71 10.09 -14.91
N ILE A 609 1.76 10.61 -15.71
CA ILE A 609 1.08 9.87 -16.78
C ILE A 609 1.35 10.57 -18.10
N ILE A 610 1.87 9.84 -19.09
CA ILE A 610 2.36 10.39 -20.35
C ILE A 610 1.80 9.55 -21.50
N ASP A 611 1.16 10.17 -22.49
CA ASP A 611 0.73 9.50 -23.73
C ASP A 611 -0.04 8.17 -23.50
N SER A 612 -0.89 8.12 -22.47
CA SER A 612 -1.49 6.87 -21.97
C SER A 612 -3.02 6.91 -21.96
N SER A 613 -3.67 5.75 -22.05
CA SER A 613 -5.14 5.66 -22.02
C SER A 613 -5.68 4.66 -21.01
N ASP A 614 -6.94 4.81 -20.60
CA ASP A 614 -7.64 3.82 -19.77
C ASP A 614 -6.88 3.54 -18.46
N ILE A 615 -6.56 4.62 -17.75
CA ILE A 615 -5.88 4.61 -16.45
C ILE A 615 -6.92 4.99 -15.39
N PHE A 616 -7.17 4.08 -14.45
CA PHE A 616 -8.18 4.24 -13.42
C PHE A 616 -7.54 4.09 -12.05
N ILE A 617 -7.39 5.21 -11.34
CA ILE A 617 -6.86 5.25 -9.98
C ILE A 617 -8.02 5.51 -9.02
N TYR A 618 -8.15 4.67 -8.00
CA TYR A 618 -9.21 4.74 -6.98
C TYR A 618 -8.57 4.83 -5.59
N GLY A 619 -8.47 6.06 -5.10
CA GLY A 619 -7.64 6.44 -3.97
C GLY A 619 -6.21 6.71 -4.40
N ALA A 620 -5.73 7.91 -4.10
CA ALA A 620 -4.32 8.27 -4.20
C ALA A 620 -3.94 9.21 -3.06
N GLY A 621 -2.92 8.84 -2.29
CA GLY A 621 -2.36 9.64 -1.20
C GLY A 621 -0.94 10.08 -1.54
N LEU A 622 -0.74 11.32 -2.01
CA LEU A 622 0.53 11.77 -2.57
C LEU A 622 1.11 12.93 -1.76
N TYR A 623 2.17 12.68 -1.00
CA TYR A 623 2.59 13.55 0.09
C TYR A 623 3.99 14.16 -0.12
N SER A 624 4.11 15.44 0.24
CA SER A 624 5.39 16.14 0.29
C SER A 624 5.56 16.77 1.68
N PHE A 625 6.18 16.03 2.60
CA PHE A 625 6.26 16.43 4.00
C PHE A 625 7.43 17.36 4.34
N PHE A 626 8.37 17.58 3.42
CA PHE A 626 9.61 18.25 3.78
C PHE A 626 10.08 19.22 2.70
N ASN A 627 10.75 20.25 3.18
CA ASN A 627 11.67 21.07 2.41
C ASN A 627 13.02 20.99 3.12
N ASN A 628 13.95 20.20 2.56
CA ASN A 628 15.28 19.98 3.15
C ASN A 628 15.17 19.55 4.64
N TYR A 629 14.43 18.48 4.88
CA TYR A 629 14.13 17.92 6.19
C TYR A 629 13.38 18.82 7.20
N SER A 630 12.93 20.00 6.79
CA SER A 630 12.04 20.84 7.58
C SER A 630 10.58 20.59 7.22
N THR A 631 9.73 20.36 8.22
CA THR A 631 8.28 20.18 8.04
C THR A 631 7.51 21.50 8.02
N THR A 632 8.16 22.64 8.27
CA THR A 632 7.53 23.97 8.39
C THR A 632 6.68 24.33 7.18
N CYS A 633 7.06 23.89 5.98
CA CYS A 633 6.32 24.14 4.74
C CYS A 633 4.92 23.48 4.69
N ASN A 634 4.63 22.46 5.51
CA ASN A 634 3.30 21.81 5.53
C ASN A 634 2.24 22.58 6.29
N LEU A 635 2.65 23.49 7.18
CA LEU A 635 1.69 24.25 7.96
C LEU A 635 0.78 25.01 7.00
N ILE A 636 -0.53 24.90 7.18
CA ILE A 636 -1.53 25.61 6.36
C ILE A 636 -1.26 27.11 6.39
N ALA A 637 -0.83 27.64 7.54
CA ALA A 637 -0.42 29.04 7.70
C ALA A 637 0.74 29.46 6.77
N ASN A 638 1.56 28.50 6.32
CA ASN A 638 2.65 28.71 5.36
C ASN A 638 2.25 28.33 3.92
N GLY A 639 0.98 28.00 3.69
CA GLY A 639 0.42 27.64 2.39
C GLY A 639 0.53 26.16 2.02
N ALA A 640 0.98 25.29 2.93
CA ALA A 640 1.16 23.86 2.68
C ALA A 640 1.87 23.56 1.35
N ASN A 641 3.08 24.13 1.17
CA ASN A 641 3.75 24.33 -0.12
C ASN A 641 5.19 23.78 -0.16
N CYS A 642 5.44 22.64 0.49
CA CYS A 642 6.73 21.94 0.45
C CYS A 642 7.21 21.65 -0.97
N GLN A 643 6.28 21.39 -1.89
CA GLN A 643 6.54 21.12 -3.29
C GLN A 643 5.53 21.85 -4.19
N SER A 644 5.97 22.27 -5.37
CA SER A 644 5.10 23.04 -6.26
C SER A 644 4.03 22.19 -6.96
N ARG A 645 4.35 20.94 -7.34
CA ARG A 645 3.50 20.11 -8.22
C ARG A 645 3.63 18.63 -7.87
N MET A 646 2.52 17.87 -7.86
CA MET A 646 2.51 16.46 -7.44
C MET A 646 2.06 15.46 -8.51
N VAL A 647 0.98 15.74 -9.24
CA VAL A 647 0.52 14.92 -10.37
C VAL A 647 0.82 15.64 -11.70
N SER A 648 1.48 14.93 -12.63
CA SER A 648 1.74 15.42 -13.98
C SER A 648 1.03 14.56 -15.03
N LEU A 649 0.20 15.21 -15.85
CA LEU A 649 -0.54 14.58 -16.95
C LEU A 649 -0.08 15.19 -18.28
N GLU A 650 0.54 14.40 -19.15
CA GLU A 650 1.31 14.88 -20.28
C GLU A 650 0.94 14.22 -21.61
N GLY A 651 1.03 14.99 -22.69
CA GLY A 651 0.88 14.47 -24.05
C GLY A 651 -0.54 14.02 -24.36
N SER A 652 -0.72 12.96 -25.16
CA SER A 652 -2.06 12.46 -25.51
C SER A 652 -2.59 11.48 -24.46
N ILE A 653 -3.39 11.98 -23.52
CA ILE A 653 -4.13 11.15 -22.56
C ILE A 653 -5.59 10.96 -22.98
N LYS A 654 -6.17 9.79 -22.70
CA LYS A 654 -7.58 9.49 -22.97
C LYS A 654 -8.16 8.57 -21.90
N ASN A 655 -9.35 8.87 -21.39
CA ASN A 655 -9.99 8.06 -20.35
C ASN A 655 -9.06 7.81 -19.13
N VAL A 656 -8.40 8.88 -18.69
CA VAL A 656 -7.60 8.89 -17.46
C VAL A 656 -8.48 9.45 -16.36
N ASN A 657 -8.76 8.62 -15.35
CA ASN A 657 -9.65 8.94 -14.25
C ASN A 657 -8.93 8.70 -12.92
N ILE A 658 -8.88 9.72 -12.08
CA ILE A 658 -8.30 9.63 -10.73
C ILE A 658 -9.43 9.97 -9.76
N PHE A 659 -9.92 8.97 -9.05
CA PHE A 659 -10.91 9.13 -8.00
C PHE A 659 -10.19 9.20 -6.67
N ASP A 660 -10.62 10.13 -5.82
CA ASP A 660 -10.12 10.31 -4.47
C ASP A 660 -8.61 10.59 -4.39
N LEU A 661 -8.19 11.73 -4.97
CA LEU A 661 -6.81 12.22 -4.91
C LEU A 661 -6.62 13.13 -3.70
N SER A 662 -5.91 12.65 -2.69
CA SER A 662 -5.44 13.42 -1.55
C SER A 662 -3.97 13.79 -1.72
N THR A 663 -3.64 15.08 -1.61
CA THR A 663 -2.24 15.55 -1.61
C THR A 663 -1.91 16.33 -0.33
N ILE A 664 -0.66 16.23 0.13
CA ILE A 664 -0.15 16.98 1.29
C ILE A 664 1.08 17.80 0.86
N GLY A 665 1.19 19.03 1.39
CA GLY A 665 2.37 19.88 1.22
C GLY A 665 2.65 20.28 -0.23
N THR A 666 1.64 20.23 -1.11
CA THR A 666 1.80 20.54 -2.54
C THR A 666 0.92 21.72 -2.94
N SER A 667 1.46 22.70 -3.68
CA SER A 667 0.67 23.82 -4.21
C SER A 667 -0.31 23.42 -5.32
N ASP A 668 0.18 22.93 -6.46
CA ASP A 668 -0.67 22.46 -7.56
C ASP A 668 -0.86 20.93 -7.44
N MET A 669 -2.08 20.49 -7.13
CA MET A 669 -2.39 19.07 -6.95
C MET A 669 -2.27 18.30 -8.25
N ILE A 670 -2.81 18.87 -9.33
CA ILE A 670 -2.84 18.29 -10.69
C ILE A 670 -2.31 19.31 -11.69
N THR A 671 -1.39 18.87 -12.54
CA THR A 671 -0.91 19.64 -13.68
C THR A 671 -1.16 18.90 -14.99
N ARG A 672 -1.53 19.65 -16.03
CA ARG A 672 -1.74 19.17 -17.39
C ARG A 672 -0.82 19.92 -18.34
N ASP A 673 0.08 19.22 -19.00
CA ASP A 673 1.06 19.78 -19.95
C ASP A 673 1.76 21.04 -19.39
N GLY A 674 2.20 20.96 -18.12
CA GLY A 674 2.91 22.02 -17.42
C GLY A 674 2.03 23.12 -16.82
N ARG A 675 0.70 23.10 -17.01
CA ARG A 675 -0.26 24.04 -16.42
C ARG A 675 -0.95 23.44 -15.20
N GLY A 676 -0.95 24.14 -14.06
CA GLY A 676 -1.75 23.78 -12.88
C GLY A 676 -3.25 23.84 -13.17
N LEU A 677 -3.98 22.78 -12.81
CA LEU A 677 -5.44 22.69 -12.96
C LEU A 677 -6.17 23.08 -11.68
N THR A 678 -5.65 22.65 -10.53
CA THR A 678 -6.26 22.92 -9.23
C THR A 678 -5.22 22.93 -8.13
N ARG A 679 -5.49 23.71 -7.08
CA ARG A 679 -4.56 23.96 -5.98
C ARG A 679 -5.04 23.38 -4.67
N ASN A 680 -4.11 23.16 -3.75
CA ASN A 680 -4.44 22.76 -2.39
C ASN A 680 -5.39 23.74 -1.68
N SER A 681 -5.24 25.05 -1.93
CA SER A 681 -6.06 26.12 -1.35
C SER A 681 -7.54 26.03 -1.71
N ASP A 682 -7.86 25.40 -2.84
CA ASP A 682 -9.22 25.30 -3.36
C ASP A 682 -9.89 23.98 -2.96
N ASN A 683 -9.15 23.10 -2.27
CA ASN A 683 -9.56 21.72 -2.02
C ASN A 683 -9.16 21.28 -0.61
N PHE A 684 -9.02 22.20 0.34
CA PHE A 684 -8.60 21.87 1.68
C PHE A 684 -9.59 20.87 2.32
N ASN A 685 -9.05 19.89 3.04
CA ASN A 685 -9.79 18.83 3.71
C ASN A 685 -9.47 18.86 5.22
N THR A 686 -9.34 17.72 5.89
CA THR A 686 -8.99 17.63 7.32
C THR A 686 -7.53 18.03 7.56
N TYR A 687 -6.61 17.35 6.87
CA TYR A 687 -5.17 17.61 6.88
C TYR A 687 -4.60 17.71 5.46
N ALA A 688 -4.97 16.77 4.59
CA ALA A 688 -4.68 16.82 3.16
C ALA A 688 -5.58 17.85 2.44
N SER A 689 -5.31 18.06 1.15
CA SER A 689 -6.28 18.58 0.20
C SER A 689 -6.80 17.45 -0.68
N ASN A 690 -8.09 17.42 -1.02
CA ASN A 690 -8.72 16.30 -1.73
C ASN A 690 -9.47 16.75 -2.98
N VAL A 691 -9.23 16.06 -4.10
CA VAL A 691 -10.09 16.09 -5.28
C VAL A 691 -10.74 14.73 -5.40
N ILE A 692 -12.05 14.65 -5.14
CA ILE A 692 -12.76 13.37 -5.13
C ILE A 692 -12.84 12.76 -6.54
N MET A 693 -12.80 13.59 -7.59
CA MET A 693 -12.83 13.11 -8.97
C MET A 693 -12.06 14.01 -9.93
N TYR A 694 -11.07 13.45 -10.62
CA TYR A 694 -10.51 13.99 -11.84
C TYR A 694 -10.89 13.11 -13.03
N ARG A 695 -11.26 13.73 -14.16
CA ARG A 695 -11.43 13.04 -15.45
C ARG A 695 -10.76 13.83 -16.57
N SER A 696 -10.03 13.15 -17.45
CA SER A 696 -9.41 13.76 -18.62
C SER A 696 -10.39 14.30 -19.66
N GLY A 697 -11.61 13.77 -19.69
CA GLY A 697 -12.52 13.86 -20.84
C GLY A 697 -12.36 12.68 -21.79
#